data_AF-A0A8S1UR44-F1
#
_entry.id   AF-A0A8S1UR44-F1
#
_cell.length_a   1.000
_cell.length_b   1.000
_cell.length_c   1.000
_cell.angle_alpha   90.00
_cell.angle_beta   90.00
_cell.angle_gamma   90.00
#
_symmetry.space_group_name_H-M   'P 1'
#
loop_
_entity.id
_entity.type
_entity.pdbx_description
1 polymer ?
#
loop_
_entity_poly.entity_id
_entity_poly.type
_entity_poly.pdbx_seq_one_letter_code
_entity_poly.pdbx_strand_id
1 'polypeptide(L)'
;MFKNLNEGCLEQIDDKCLICQEGWIQDEYLENCHPICGDGIIQGQEQCDNLQSNQSCYQCKFSCIQYCQICQNGICLQCIDGFVINTNFHCDPICGDGNLTPYSVEQCELAVNGVWDSCQDCLFISIPNCKSSYFSICLECEVGFQMLENECSPYCGDKFILQQYEDCDDGNFQPYDGCYQCKFQCIEDCNVCDRGQCILKCGDGYEFVNNKCLSVCGDQIVTKEEDCDDGNTIQFDGCYQCIYSCPENCYDCYQGTCLECNEQYQLLISNQCKELFNCGDGLIQGQEECDSGNYAANGCKNCLIEQNWVCITVTKYQPSQCTFVKAPSLIINYLNMTQNKQYISIKFNQQVKIFTNQPLSETLKFELSDIHKKYWESNLYIIQDVGSYLSFGEYVFQIEVLQLLKFRPILKIVVNQKVSNIDDAILDDFKKQITLQYPNYLDETQKEYSYNLKRLNKYLIYILFAITIISLLFGSGDLFVEIMAILQFQQYLRYINLQFPENLDIYFSINDLITIQPLLDLMQFQQIFQFIDMQQDQEYSDGKFNVYKQNSSLIINLSCQILQCFVFLLLIILNKWIKRALYISIFLPRFISYMSQLSLHISPKLFLKLVNHFIKFASIYLNWKNLYLSKDCKKPYLQMDGI
;
A
#
# COMPACT_ATOMS: atom_id res chain seq x y z
N MET A 1 0.99 58.55 -47.01
CA MET A 1 2.14 58.40 -46.08
C MET A 1 1.66 57.45 -45.00
N PHE A 2 2.17 56.22 -44.98
CA PHE A 2 1.75 55.22 -43.99
C PHE A 2 2.10 55.74 -42.60
N LYS A 3 1.10 56.04 -41.77
CA LYS A 3 1.30 56.20 -40.33
C LYS A 3 1.73 54.83 -39.80
N ASN A 4 2.87 54.76 -39.13
CA ASN A 4 3.25 53.55 -38.39
C ASN A 4 2.17 53.29 -37.35
N LEU A 5 1.66 52.05 -37.29
CA LEU A 5 0.73 51.65 -36.25
C LEU A 5 1.41 51.68 -34.88
N ASN A 6 0.66 52.04 -33.84
CA ASN A 6 1.07 51.94 -32.45
C ASN A 6 1.37 50.48 -32.10
N GLU A 7 2.38 50.26 -31.25
CA GLU A 7 2.81 48.93 -30.82
C GLU A 7 1.65 48.17 -30.14
N GLY A 8 1.49 46.88 -30.47
CA GLY A 8 0.37 46.08 -29.98
C GLY A 8 -0.99 46.41 -30.62
N CYS A 9 -1.06 47.26 -31.65
CA CYS A 9 -2.30 47.61 -32.34
C CYS A 9 -2.47 46.89 -33.69
N LEU A 10 -3.66 46.32 -33.93
CA LEU A 10 -4.06 45.70 -35.22
C LEU A 10 -4.75 46.69 -36.15
N GLU A 11 -5.62 47.55 -35.61
CA GLU A 11 -6.35 48.55 -36.37
C GLU A 11 -6.39 49.89 -35.63
N GLN A 12 -5.98 50.96 -36.31
CA GLN A 12 -5.85 52.30 -35.74
C GLN A 12 -6.56 53.34 -36.62
N ILE A 13 -7.30 54.26 -35.99
CA ILE A 13 -7.83 55.47 -36.64
C ILE A 13 -7.21 56.67 -35.94
N ASP A 14 -6.54 57.51 -36.71
CA ASP A 14 -5.68 58.58 -36.22
C ASP A 14 -4.59 58.09 -35.26
N ASP A 15 -4.67 58.43 -33.97
CA ASP A 15 -3.70 58.05 -32.93
C ASP A 15 -4.33 57.08 -31.88
N LYS A 16 -5.53 56.57 -32.16
CA LYS A 16 -6.31 55.71 -31.25
C LYS A 16 -6.37 54.29 -31.76
N CYS A 17 -5.94 53.34 -30.93
CA CYS A 17 -6.03 51.93 -31.29
C CYS A 17 -7.43 51.38 -31.01
N LEU A 18 -8.04 50.75 -32.01
CA LEU A 18 -9.38 50.17 -31.93
C LEU A 18 -9.35 48.67 -31.60
N ILE A 19 -8.29 47.97 -32.01
CA ILE A 19 -8.14 46.54 -31.81
C ILE A 19 -6.70 46.25 -31.39
N CYS A 20 -6.52 45.69 -30.21
CA CYS A 20 -5.23 45.24 -29.71
C CYS A 20 -4.87 43.84 -30.27
N GLN A 21 -3.58 43.59 -30.42
CA GLN A 21 -3.01 42.28 -30.75
C GLN A 21 -3.24 41.29 -29.60
N GLU A 22 -3.13 40.00 -29.91
CA GLU A 22 -3.33 38.93 -28.92
C GLU A 22 -2.31 39.05 -27.77
N GLY A 23 -2.80 38.98 -26.53
CA GLY A 23 -2.04 39.24 -25.29
C GLY A 23 -1.77 40.74 -24.99
N TRP A 24 -2.55 41.64 -25.59
CA TRP A 24 -2.59 43.07 -25.23
C TRP A 24 -4.03 43.49 -24.86
N ILE A 25 -4.18 44.32 -23.83
CA ILE A 25 -5.44 44.90 -23.37
C ILE A 25 -5.50 46.40 -23.66
N GLN A 26 -6.68 46.89 -23.98
CA GLN A 26 -6.92 48.30 -24.27
C GLN A 26 -7.04 49.10 -22.96
N ASP A 27 -6.23 50.15 -22.80
CA ASP A 27 -6.34 51.06 -21.66
C ASP A 27 -7.57 51.98 -21.84
N GLU A 28 -8.52 51.90 -20.90
CA GLU A 28 -9.77 52.67 -20.92
C GLU A 28 -9.56 54.19 -20.91
N TYR A 29 -8.39 54.69 -20.51
CA TYR A 29 -8.11 56.12 -20.41
C TYR A 29 -7.14 56.66 -21.46
N LEU A 30 -6.23 55.84 -21.97
CA LEU A 30 -5.17 56.26 -22.90
C LEU A 30 -5.41 55.84 -24.36
N GLU A 31 -6.48 55.08 -24.63
CA GLU A 31 -6.90 54.61 -25.97
C GLU A 31 -5.78 53.93 -26.77
N ASN A 32 -4.83 53.33 -26.05
CA ASN A 32 -3.69 52.56 -26.54
C ASN A 32 -3.68 51.17 -25.90
N CYS A 33 -2.95 50.25 -26.50
CA CYS A 33 -2.84 48.87 -26.03
C CYS A 33 -1.64 48.72 -25.09
N HIS A 34 -1.81 47.96 -24.01
CA HIS A 34 -0.74 47.52 -23.12
C HIS A 34 -0.71 45.99 -23.07
N PRO A 35 0.48 45.36 -23.01
CA PRO A 35 0.59 43.91 -22.92
C PRO A 35 0.00 43.41 -21.57
N ILE A 36 -0.57 42.20 -21.58
CA ILE A 36 -1.30 41.63 -20.44
C ILE A 36 -0.34 40.86 -19.54
N CYS A 37 -0.02 41.46 -18.40
CA CYS A 37 0.87 40.83 -17.45
C CYS A 37 0.26 39.59 -16.77
N GLY A 38 0.89 38.42 -16.91
CA GLY A 38 0.41 37.17 -16.32
C GLY A 38 -0.44 36.32 -17.25
N ASP A 39 -0.24 36.43 -18.57
CA ASP A 39 -0.88 35.60 -19.60
C ASP A 39 0.05 34.48 -20.12
N GLY A 40 1.29 34.43 -19.62
CA GLY A 40 2.31 33.46 -19.99
C GLY A 40 3.09 33.82 -21.26
N ILE A 41 2.92 35.02 -21.81
CA ILE A 41 3.52 35.48 -23.06
C ILE A 41 4.28 36.78 -22.79
N ILE A 42 5.62 36.74 -22.77
CA ILE A 42 6.42 37.96 -22.60
C ILE A 42 6.45 38.74 -23.92
N GLN A 43 5.76 39.88 -23.98
CA GLN A 43 5.72 40.72 -25.19
C GLN A 43 5.60 42.23 -24.91
N GLY A 44 6.01 43.04 -25.89
CA GLY A 44 6.01 44.50 -25.75
C GLY A 44 6.96 44.99 -24.67
N GLN A 45 6.42 45.70 -23.67
CA GLN A 45 7.20 46.31 -22.58
C GLN A 45 7.41 45.38 -21.37
N GLU A 46 6.92 44.15 -21.43
CA GLU A 46 7.07 43.16 -20.37
C GLU A 46 8.47 42.56 -20.39
N GLN A 47 9.07 42.43 -19.21
CA GLN A 47 10.38 41.80 -19.04
C GLN A 47 10.25 40.34 -18.59
N CYS A 48 9.15 40.02 -17.91
CA CYS A 48 8.84 38.71 -17.36
C CYS A 48 7.32 38.56 -17.27
N ASP A 49 6.86 37.32 -17.14
CA ASP A 49 5.46 37.00 -16.89
C ASP A 49 5.33 36.24 -15.55
N ASN A 50 4.34 36.63 -14.74
CA ASN A 50 4.13 36.08 -13.39
C ASN A 50 3.79 34.57 -13.40
N LEU A 51 3.29 34.01 -14.51
CA LEU A 51 2.93 32.59 -14.64
C LEU A 51 4.08 31.70 -15.10
N GLN A 52 5.14 32.26 -15.70
CA GLN A 52 6.26 31.47 -16.23
C GLN A 52 7.53 31.54 -15.37
N SER A 53 7.82 32.67 -14.70
CA SER A 53 9.05 32.79 -13.92
C SER A 53 8.77 32.67 -12.42
N ASN A 54 9.15 31.54 -11.82
CA ASN A 54 9.15 31.39 -10.38
C ASN A 54 10.22 32.31 -9.76
N GLN A 55 9.74 33.22 -8.91
CA GLN A 55 10.39 33.92 -7.79
C GLN A 55 10.84 35.38 -7.93
N SER A 56 10.77 36.03 -9.11
CA SER A 56 11.28 37.41 -9.23
C SER A 56 10.56 38.29 -10.25
N CYS A 57 9.27 38.04 -10.53
CA CYS A 57 8.46 38.87 -11.41
C CYS A 57 7.36 39.57 -10.62
N TYR A 58 7.32 40.90 -10.67
CA TYR A 58 6.27 41.71 -10.06
C TYR A 58 5.84 42.79 -11.06
N GLN A 59 4.56 42.81 -11.40
CA GLN A 59 4.00 43.71 -12.43
C GLN A 59 4.78 43.65 -13.77
N CYS A 60 5.19 42.44 -14.17
CA CYS A 60 5.90 42.17 -15.43
C CYS A 60 7.21 42.92 -15.62
N LYS A 61 7.82 43.29 -14.48
CA LYS A 61 9.21 43.68 -14.38
C LYS A 61 9.93 42.75 -13.42
N PHE A 62 11.19 42.47 -13.74
CA PHE A 62 12.03 41.72 -12.82
C PHE A 62 12.23 42.55 -11.55
N SER A 63 11.93 41.94 -10.41
CA SER A 63 12.16 42.52 -9.09
C SER A 63 13.22 41.71 -8.37
N CYS A 64 14.08 42.38 -7.59
CA CYS A 64 15.06 41.67 -6.79
C CYS A 64 14.36 40.92 -5.65
N ILE A 65 14.82 39.70 -5.40
CA ILE A 65 14.43 38.92 -4.21
C ILE A 65 14.89 39.62 -2.92
N GLN A 66 14.30 39.24 -1.78
CA GLN A 66 14.61 39.83 -0.48
C GLN A 66 16.09 39.66 -0.12
N TYR A 67 16.69 40.69 0.49
CA TYR A 67 18.12 40.78 0.87
C TYR A 67 19.12 40.78 -0.29
N CYS A 68 18.65 40.93 -1.53
CA CYS A 68 19.51 41.12 -2.69
C CYS A 68 19.86 42.60 -2.92
N GLN A 69 21.15 42.92 -2.96
CA GLN A 69 21.67 44.27 -3.22
C GLN A 69 21.70 44.59 -4.72
N ILE A 70 22.15 43.62 -5.54
CA ILE A 70 22.24 43.76 -7.00
C ILE A 70 21.59 42.53 -7.63
N CYS A 71 20.53 42.75 -8.42
CA CYS A 71 19.92 41.70 -9.22
C CYS A 71 19.91 42.08 -10.70
N GLN A 72 19.96 41.07 -11.56
CA GLN A 72 19.77 41.21 -13.00
C GLN A 72 18.75 40.16 -13.44
N ASN A 73 17.70 40.61 -14.11
CA ASN A 73 16.60 39.75 -14.56
C ASN A 73 16.03 38.86 -13.44
N GLY A 74 15.96 39.40 -12.22
CA GLY A 74 15.38 38.71 -11.06
C GLY A 74 16.31 37.73 -10.36
N ILE A 75 17.50 37.45 -10.91
CA ILE A 75 18.52 36.62 -10.28
C ILE A 75 19.40 37.52 -9.42
N CYS A 76 19.60 37.15 -8.16
CA CYS A 76 20.51 37.90 -7.30
C CYS A 76 21.97 37.63 -7.70
N LEU A 77 22.71 38.71 -7.97
CA LEU A 77 24.15 38.67 -8.28
C LEU A 77 25.00 39.05 -7.08
N GLN A 78 24.45 39.85 -6.16
CA GLN A 78 25.10 40.24 -4.93
C GLN A 78 24.06 40.45 -3.83
N CYS A 79 24.24 39.77 -2.70
CA CYS A 79 23.45 39.99 -1.49
C CYS A 79 23.94 41.20 -0.70
N ILE A 80 23.12 41.71 0.20
CA ILE A 80 23.56 42.68 1.21
C ILE A 80 24.61 42.04 2.14
N ASP A 81 25.44 42.87 2.75
CA ASP A 81 26.45 42.40 3.72
C ASP A 81 25.81 41.56 4.83
N GLY A 82 26.39 40.39 5.12
CA GLY A 82 25.86 39.39 6.06
C GLY A 82 25.06 38.24 5.42
N PHE A 83 24.88 38.25 4.09
CA PHE A 83 24.17 37.19 3.36
C PHE A 83 25.03 36.63 2.20
N VAL A 84 24.89 35.34 1.92
CA VAL A 84 25.52 34.63 0.81
C VAL A 84 24.49 34.06 -0.15
N ILE A 85 24.86 34.04 -1.42
CA ILE A 85 24.02 33.47 -2.47
C ILE A 85 24.08 31.95 -2.38
N ASN A 86 22.94 31.32 -2.14
CA ASN A 86 22.80 29.87 -2.12
C ASN A 86 22.69 29.28 -3.54
N THR A 87 22.62 27.95 -3.63
CA THR A 87 22.55 27.23 -4.92
C THR A 87 21.32 27.56 -5.76
N ASN A 88 20.29 28.15 -5.16
CA ASN A 88 19.06 28.58 -5.82
C ASN A 88 19.04 30.09 -6.10
N PHE A 89 20.19 30.78 -6.00
CA PHE A 89 20.34 32.21 -6.20
C PHE A 89 19.58 33.09 -5.19
N HIS A 90 19.25 32.55 -4.01
CA HIS A 90 18.69 33.29 -2.86
C HIS A 90 19.76 33.73 -1.88
N CYS A 91 19.49 34.79 -1.14
CA CYS A 91 20.40 35.32 -0.12
C CYS A 91 20.06 34.71 1.24
N ASP A 92 20.89 33.78 1.71
CA ASP A 92 20.80 33.18 3.04
C ASP A 92 21.81 33.86 3.98
N PRO A 93 21.47 34.10 5.25
CA PRO A 93 22.40 34.72 6.20
C PRO A 93 23.64 33.82 6.39
N ILE A 94 24.79 34.43 6.60
CA ILE A 94 26.05 33.70 6.78
C ILE A 94 26.11 33.19 8.22
N CYS A 95 25.89 31.89 8.42
CA CYS A 95 26.19 31.23 9.70
C CYS A 95 27.70 31.10 9.90
N GLY A 96 28.22 31.36 11.10
CA GLY A 96 29.63 31.07 11.41
C GLY A 96 30.59 32.24 11.11
N ASP A 97 30.08 33.45 10.84
CA ASP A 97 30.88 34.64 10.55
C ASP A 97 31.17 35.53 11.78
N GLY A 98 30.69 35.12 12.95
CA GLY A 98 30.82 35.81 14.23
C GLY A 98 29.82 36.93 14.47
N ASN A 99 28.83 37.16 13.59
CA ASN A 99 27.87 38.26 13.70
C ASN A 99 26.42 37.81 13.51
N LEU A 100 25.59 38.03 14.53
CA LEU A 100 24.13 37.84 14.43
C LEU A 100 23.48 38.88 13.52
N THR A 101 22.96 38.44 12.37
CA THR A 101 22.31 39.32 11.38
C THR A 101 20.89 39.73 11.84
N PRO A 102 20.63 41.02 12.16
CA PRO A 102 19.34 41.47 12.66
C PRO A 102 18.21 41.29 11.64
N TYR A 103 17.00 40.93 12.11
CA TYR A 103 15.80 40.71 11.27
C TYR A 103 15.93 39.57 10.24
N SER A 104 16.88 38.67 10.42
CA SER A 104 17.05 37.46 9.61
C SER A 104 16.53 36.21 10.34
N VAL A 105 16.63 35.04 9.69
CA VAL A 105 16.35 33.73 10.30
C VAL A 105 17.47 33.25 11.23
N GLU A 106 18.60 33.96 11.26
CA GLU A 106 19.73 33.68 12.14
C GLU A 106 19.40 34.07 13.59
N GLN A 107 19.42 33.09 14.49
CA GLN A 107 19.13 33.24 15.92
C GLN A 107 20.35 32.97 16.80
N CYS A 108 21.32 32.22 16.30
CA CYS A 108 22.55 31.86 17.01
C CYS A 108 23.71 31.67 16.03
N GLU A 109 24.91 31.67 16.59
CA GLU A 109 26.18 31.64 15.86
C GLU A 109 26.96 30.37 16.23
N LEU A 110 27.72 29.81 15.28
CA LEU A 110 28.60 28.65 15.52
C LEU A 110 29.92 29.12 16.16
N ALA A 111 30.18 28.75 17.40
CA ALA A 111 31.40 29.07 18.12
C ALA A 111 32.63 28.47 17.43
N VAL A 112 33.61 29.34 17.17
CA VAL A 112 34.85 29.04 16.45
C VAL A 112 35.78 28.06 17.20
N ASN A 113 35.45 27.66 18.43
CA ASN A 113 36.37 26.94 19.33
C ASN A 113 35.87 25.57 19.84
N GLY A 114 34.87 24.96 19.20
CA GLY A 114 34.61 23.52 19.34
C GLY A 114 34.14 23.04 20.71
N VAL A 115 33.54 23.90 21.53
CA VAL A 115 32.96 23.54 22.83
C VAL A 115 31.60 24.22 22.95
N TRP A 116 30.56 23.38 22.75
CA TRP A 116 29.11 23.58 22.85
C TRP A 116 28.51 24.63 21.91
N ASP A 117 27.68 24.22 20.95
CA ASP A 117 26.67 25.12 20.40
C ASP A 117 25.35 24.42 20.18
N SER A 118 24.40 24.86 20.98
CA SER A 118 23.00 24.55 20.86
C SER A 118 22.36 25.30 19.68
N CYS A 119 23.06 25.32 18.56
CA CYS A 119 22.71 26.05 17.36
C CYS A 119 22.80 25.08 16.18
N GLN A 120 21.68 24.83 15.50
CA GLN A 120 21.64 24.02 14.29
C GLN A 120 21.02 24.86 13.18
N ASP A 121 21.68 24.95 12.03
CA ASP A 121 21.23 25.76 10.89
C ASP A 121 20.90 27.22 11.29
N CYS A 122 21.74 27.79 12.16
CA CYS A 122 21.60 29.13 12.76
C CYS A 122 20.34 29.34 13.61
N LEU A 123 19.67 28.28 14.05
CA LEU A 123 18.52 28.32 14.95
C LEU A 123 18.85 27.68 16.29
N PHE A 124 18.29 28.24 17.38
CA PHE A 124 18.45 27.62 18.70
C PHE A 124 17.83 26.22 18.70
N ILE A 125 18.60 25.23 19.15
CA ILE A 125 18.12 23.88 19.35
C ILE A 125 17.19 23.88 20.56
N SER A 126 15.97 23.40 20.38
CA SER A 126 15.03 23.17 21.49
C SER A 126 15.41 21.88 22.22
N ILE A 127 15.50 21.95 23.55
CA ILE A 127 15.74 20.76 24.38
C ILE A 127 14.38 20.06 24.58
N PRO A 128 14.23 18.78 24.18
CA PRO A 128 13.01 18.02 24.38
C PRO A 128 12.71 17.81 25.87
N ASN A 129 11.42 17.77 26.23
CA ASN A 129 10.92 17.59 27.61
C ASN A 129 11.37 18.67 28.61
N CYS A 130 11.75 19.84 28.10
CA CYS A 130 12.04 21.02 28.89
C CYS A 130 10.78 21.87 29.08
N LYS A 131 10.36 22.07 30.33
CA LYS A 131 9.19 22.88 30.69
C LYS A 131 9.46 24.38 30.56
N SER A 132 10.66 24.82 30.92
CA SER A 132 11.09 26.21 30.73
C SER A 132 12.53 26.25 30.20
N SER A 133 12.68 26.76 28.99
CA SER A 133 13.99 26.97 28.35
C SER A 133 14.34 28.46 28.29
N TYR A 134 15.63 28.74 28.35
CA TYR A 134 16.19 30.05 28.02
C TYR A 134 17.28 29.85 26.98
N PHE A 135 17.03 30.34 25.76
CA PHE A 135 17.79 29.97 24.57
C PHE A 135 17.82 28.44 24.40
N SER A 136 18.95 27.81 24.65
CA SER A 136 19.13 26.36 24.59
C SER A 136 19.67 25.75 25.87
N ILE A 137 19.31 26.36 26.99
CA ILE A 137 19.54 25.82 28.31
C ILE A 137 18.17 25.49 28.90
N CYS A 138 18.02 24.27 29.40
CA CYS A 138 16.82 23.91 30.13
C CYS A 138 16.97 24.33 31.60
N LEU A 139 16.01 25.13 32.10
CA LEU A 139 16.01 25.58 33.49
C LEU A 139 15.16 24.67 34.39
N GLU A 140 14.10 24.10 33.83
CA GLU A 140 13.19 23.20 34.53
C GLU A 140 12.72 22.13 33.54
N CYS A 141 12.96 20.87 33.85
CA CYS A 141 12.39 19.76 33.09
C CYS A 141 10.90 19.57 33.41
N GLU A 142 10.18 18.88 32.53
CA GLU A 142 8.83 18.42 32.82
C GLU A 142 8.82 17.39 33.96
N VAL A 143 7.66 17.20 34.60
CA VAL A 143 7.51 16.28 35.73
C VAL A 143 7.84 14.85 35.28
N GLY A 144 8.71 14.16 36.03
CA GLY A 144 9.23 12.82 35.68
C GLY A 144 10.58 12.84 34.95
N PHE A 145 11.13 14.01 34.64
CA PHE A 145 12.45 14.15 34.03
C PHE A 145 13.43 14.85 34.99
N GLN A 146 14.68 14.39 34.99
CA GLN A 146 15.80 15.01 35.69
C GLN A 146 16.76 15.68 34.71
N MET A 147 17.43 16.73 35.17
CA MET A 147 18.50 17.41 34.44
C MET A 147 19.79 16.59 34.51
N LEU A 148 20.24 16.07 33.37
CA LEU A 148 21.55 15.44 33.20
C LEU A 148 22.25 16.09 32.00
N GLU A 149 23.40 16.74 32.24
CA GLU A 149 24.27 17.32 31.20
C GLU A 149 23.56 18.26 30.19
N ASN A 150 22.60 19.09 30.65
CA ASN A 150 21.77 20.00 29.84
C ASN A 150 20.74 19.30 28.92
N GLU A 151 20.42 18.04 29.22
CA GLU A 151 19.28 17.31 28.65
C GLU A 151 18.32 16.86 29.76
N CYS A 152 17.03 16.80 29.42
CA CYS A 152 16.00 16.28 30.31
C CYS A 152 15.81 14.79 30.03
N SER A 153 16.37 13.95 30.90
CA SER A 153 16.24 12.50 30.84
C SER A 153 15.19 12.01 31.83
N PRO A 154 14.41 10.96 31.51
CA PRO A 154 13.50 10.32 32.46
C PRO A 154 14.23 9.95 33.77
N TYR A 155 13.60 10.21 34.91
CA TYR A 155 14.20 9.94 36.21
C TYR A 155 13.72 8.60 36.76
N CYS A 156 14.59 7.60 36.66
CA CYS A 156 14.26 6.30 37.20
C CYS A 156 14.32 6.21 38.73
N GLY A 157 13.36 5.50 39.32
CA GLY A 157 13.25 5.27 40.75
C GLY A 157 12.37 6.28 41.49
N ASP A 158 11.56 7.08 40.80
CA ASP A 158 10.63 8.04 41.40
C ASP A 158 9.17 7.54 41.47
N LYS A 159 8.94 6.33 40.97
CA LYS A 159 7.63 5.64 40.87
C LYS A 159 6.66 6.27 39.88
N PHE A 160 7.11 7.19 39.05
CA PHE A 160 6.37 7.66 37.89
C PHE A 160 6.82 6.88 36.65
N ILE A 161 5.88 6.61 35.74
CA ILE A 161 6.18 5.90 34.48
C ILE A 161 5.73 6.80 33.34
N LEU A 162 6.70 7.36 32.62
CA LEU A 162 6.49 8.15 31.42
C LEU A 162 6.28 7.24 30.20
N GLN A 163 5.05 7.14 29.71
CA GLN A 163 4.56 6.15 28.70
C GLN A 163 5.26 6.14 27.31
N GLN A 164 6.38 6.84 27.14
CA GLN A 164 7.23 6.83 25.93
C GLN A 164 8.73 6.79 26.22
N TYR A 165 9.14 6.91 27.49
CA TYR A 165 10.52 7.06 27.91
C TYR A 165 10.95 6.00 28.93
N GLU A 166 9.99 5.49 29.71
CA GLU A 166 10.21 4.50 30.75
C GLU A 166 9.26 3.32 30.52
N ASP A 167 9.82 2.12 30.46
CA ASP A 167 9.02 0.91 30.41
C ASP A 167 8.51 0.53 31.81
N CYS A 168 9.26 0.90 32.86
CA CYS A 168 8.97 0.61 34.27
C CYS A 168 9.67 1.60 35.22
N ASP A 169 9.19 1.64 36.46
CA ASP A 169 9.85 2.28 37.61
C ASP A 169 9.41 1.57 38.89
N ASP A 170 10.36 1.01 39.64
CA ASP A 170 10.11 0.28 40.90
C ASP A 170 10.56 1.04 42.15
N GLY A 171 10.93 2.32 42.00
CA GLY A 171 11.33 3.19 43.10
C GLY A 171 12.76 2.98 43.60
N ASN A 172 13.60 2.25 42.88
CA ASN A 172 15.00 2.04 43.25
C ASN A 172 15.94 1.88 42.02
N PHE A 173 17.23 1.61 42.25
CA PHE A 173 18.27 1.44 41.22
C PHE A 173 19.02 0.11 41.36
N GLN A 174 18.41 -0.89 41.99
CA GLN A 174 19.00 -2.20 42.18
C GLN A 174 18.86 -2.99 40.87
N PRO A 175 19.92 -3.67 40.40
CA PRO A 175 19.78 -4.52 39.23
C PRO A 175 19.04 -5.83 39.58
N TYR A 176 18.34 -6.39 38.60
CA TYR A 176 17.72 -7.72 38.61
C TYR A 176 16.53 -7.95 39.57
N ASP A 177 15.88 -6.89 40.06
CA ASP A 177 14.68 -6.96 40.91
C ASP A 177 13.36 -6.71 40.17
N GLY A 178 13.43 -6.41 38.87
CA GLY A 178 12.29 -6.23 37.98
C GLY A 178 12.40 -5.00 37.09
N CYS A 179 13.04 -3.93 37.57
CA CYS A 179 13.21 -2.71 36.80
C CYS A 179 14.57 -2.07 37.05
N TYR A 180 15.39 -1.92 36.01
CA TYR A 180 16.69 -1.26 36.14
C TYR A 180 16.90 -0.31 34.97
N GLN A 181 17.33 0.91 35.27
CA GLN A 181 17.49 1.99 34.27
C GLN A 181 16.22 2.19 33.42
N CYS A 182 15.06 2.07 34.07
CA CYS A 182 13.72 2.29 33.50
C CYS A 182 13.38 1.39 32.33
N LYS A 183 14.06 0.25 32.31
CA LYS A 183 13.78 -0.89 31.45
C LYS A 183 13.49 -2.08 32.31
N PHE A 184 12.53 -2.87 31.88
CA PHE A 184 12.22 -4.12 32.54
C PHE A 184 13.47 -5.01 32.51
N GLN A 185 13.93 -5.41 33.70
CA GLN A 185 15.08 -6.29 33.86
C GLN A 185 14.67 -7.43 34.78
N CYS A 186 14.62 -8.64 34.23
CA CYS A 186 14.38 -9.85 35.02
C CYS A 186 15.70 -10.41 35.58
N ILE A 187 15.59 -11.30 36.57
CA ILE A 187 16.72 -12.05 37.13
C ILE A 187 17.51 -12.79 36.04
N GLU A 188 18.82 -12.97 36.23
CA GLU A 188 19.78 -13.45 35.21
C GLU A 188 19.39 -14.80 34.54
N ASP A 189 18.54 -15.62 35.18
CA ASP A 189 18.16 -16.96 34.71
C ASP A 189 16.70 -17.08 34.22
N CYS A 190 16.06 -15.95 33.88
CA CYS A 190 14.68 -15.94 33.37
C CYS A 190 14.59 -16.04 31.84
N ASN A 191 13.97 -17.09 31.28
CA ASN A 191 13.81 -17.24 29.82
C ASN A 191 12.73 -16.35 29.21
N VAL A 192 11.67 -16.07 29.96
CA VAL A 192 10.55 -15.21 29.51
C VAL A 192 10.38 -14.09 30.53
N CYS A 193 11.02 -12.98 30.22
CA CYS A 193 10.83 -11.73 30.93
C CYS A 193 9.65 -11.00 30.30
N ASP A 194 8.51 -10.96 31.00
CA ASP A 194 7.40 -10.10 30.62
C ASP A 194 7.27 -9.01 31.66
N ARG A 195 7.57 -7.78 31.25
CA ARG A 195 7.41 -6.58 32.08
C ARG A 195 8.04 -6.70 33.48
N GLY A 196 9.28 -7.19 33.54
CA GLY A 196 10.07 -7.27 34.79
C GLY A 196 9.64 -8.40 35.72
N GLN A 197 8.55 -9.11 35.38
CA GLN A 197 8.12 -10.30 36.09
C GLN A 197 8.56 -11.53 35.29
N CYS A 198 9.22 -12.45 36.00
CA CYS A 198 9.51 -13.74 35.41
C CYS A 198 8.24 -14.60 35.43
N ILE A 199 7.63 -14.82 34.26
CA ILE A 199 6.33 -15.53 34.12
C ILE A 199 6.49 -17.07 34.10
N LEU A 200 7.72 -17.58 34.25
CA LEU A 200 8.19 -18.96 34.06
C LEU A 200 8.41 -19.39 32.60
N LYS A 201 9.68 -19.40 32.23
CA LYS A 201 10.43 -20.65 32.08
C LYS A 201 11.78 -20.32 32.73
N CYS A 202 12.17 -20.96 33.83
CA CYS A 202 13.61 -20.93 34.15
C CYS A 202 14.35 -21.54 32.97
N GLY A 203 15.64 -21.21 32.79
CA GLY A 203 16.54 -21.92 31.87
C GLY A 203 16.20 -23.41 31.83
N ASP A 204 16.25 -24.03 30.66
CA ASP A 204 16.26 -25.50 30.63
C ASP A 204 17.39 -25.93 31.63
N GLY A 205 17.12 -26.78 32.63
CA GLY A 205 18.03 -27.05 33.77
C GLY A 205 17.51 -26.64 35.15
N TYR A 206 16.46 -25.82 35.22
CA TYR A 206 16.06 -25.16 36.48
C TYR A 206 14.55 -25.23 36.77
N GLU A 207 14.18 -25.43 38.04
CA GLU A 207 12.80 -25.43 38.54
C GLU A 207 12.54 -24.17 39.37
N PHE A 208 11.37 -23.58 39.18
CA PHE A 208 10.96 -22.39 39.91
C PHE A 208 10.40 -22.76 41.28
N VAL A 209 11.23 -22.64 42.31
CA VAL A 209 10.86 -22.94 43.70
C VAL A 209 11.14 -21.71 44.57
N ASN A 210 10.13 -21.24 45.31
CA ASN A 210 10.25 -20.09 46.23
C ASN A 210 10.80 -18.78 45.59
N ASN A 211 10.27 -18.37 44.44
CA ASN A 211 10.72 -17.17 43.69
C ASN A 211 12.20 -17.21 43.27
N LYS A 212 12.80 -18.39 43.16
CA LYS A 212 14.15 -18.60 42.63
C LYS A 212 14.14 -19.80 41.69
N CYS A 213 15.03 -19.76 40.70
CA CYS A 213 15.33 -20.91 39.86
C CYS A 213 16.40 -21.73 40.58
N LEU A 214 16.09 -22.98 40.93
CA LEU A 214 17.03 -23.94 41.50
C LEU A 214 17.39 -24.98 40.44
N SER A 215 18.65 -25.38 40.37
CA SER A 215 19.09 -26.41 39.43
C SER A 215 18.39 -27.74 39.73
N VAL A 216 18.01 -28.45 38.67
CA VAL A 216 17.24 -29.69 38.76
C VAL A 216 18.13 -30.84 38.32
N CYS A 217 18.59 -31.59 39.31
CA CYS A 217 19.41 -32.74 39.01
C CYS A 217 18.62 -33.90 38.37
N GLY A 218 19.15 -34.42 37.27
CA GLY A 218 18.58 -35.51 36.49
C GLY A 218 17.70 -35.03 35.33
N ASP A 219 17.84 -33.79 34.88
CA ASP A 219 17.09 -33.23 33.76
C ASP A 219 17.86 -33.16 32.43
N GLN A 220 19.08 -33.73 32.41
CA GLN A 220 20.04 -33.79 31.30
C GLN A 220 20.67 -32.45 30.94
N ILE A 221 20.52 -31.42 31.77
CA ILE A 221 21.01 -30.08 31.47
C ILE A 221 21.94 -29.62 32.60
N VAL A 222 23.25 -29.66 32.32
CA VAL A 222 24.26 -29.24 33.29
C VAL A 222 24.22 -27.71 33.47
N THR A 223 23.69 -27.29 34.60
CA THR A 223 23.64 -25.89 35.01
C THR A 223 24.95 -25.41 35.63
N LYS A 224 25.10 -24.10 35.92
CA LYS A 224 26.33 -23.58 36.55
C LYS A 224 26.61 -24.18 37.92
N GLU A 225 25.57 -24.64 38.60
CA GLU A 225 25.61 -25.20 39.95
C GLU A 225 25.83 -26.72 39.96
N GLU A 226 25.89 -27.38 38.81
CA GLU A 226 26.02 -28.82 38.65
C GLU A 226 27.35 -29.19 38.00
N ASP A 227 28.05 -30.20 38.53
CA ASP A 227 29.29 -30.68 37.91
C ASP A 227 28.98 -31.60 36.72
N CYS A 228 27.84 -32.29 36.75
CA CYS A 228 27.33 -33.19 35.71
C CYS A 228 25.80 -33.37 35.84
N ASP A 229 25.16 -33.88 34.81
CA ASP A 229 23.77 -34.33 34.81
C ASP A 229 23.59 -35.38 33.70
N ASP A 230 23.25 -36.62 34.07
CA ASP A 230 23.04 -37.74 33.16
C ASP A 230 21.56 -38.15 33.03
N GLY A 231 20.65 -37.25 33.42
CA GLY A 231 19.22 -37.43 33.24
C GLY A 231 18.56 -38.39 34.22
N ASN A 232 19.28 -38.80 35.26
CA ASN A 232 18.78 -39.72 36.25
C ASN A 232 19.46 -39.50 37.62
N THR A 233 19.13 -40.34 38.60
CA THR A 233 19.72 -40.29 39.95
C THR A 233 20.25 -41.66 40.37
N ILE A 234 20.71 -42.45 39.40
CA ILE A 234 21.29 -43.77 39.62
C ILE A 234 22.73 -43.56 40.10
N GLN A 235 23.21 -44.46 40.94
CA GLN A 235 24.61 -44.42 41.35
C GLN A 235 25.45 -45.19 40.34
N PHE A 236 26.68 -44.72 40.11
CA PHE A 236 27.71 -45.44 39.33
C PHE A 236 27.49 -45.53 37.80
N ASP A 237 26.74 -44.63 37.20
CA ASP A 237 26.55 -44.53 35.74
C ASP A 237 27.21 -43.29 35.12
N GLY A 238 27.75 -42.39 35.93
CA GLY A 238 28.56 -41.26 35.50
C GLY A 238 28.30 -40.02 36.36
N CYS A 239 27.06 -39.84 36.82
CA CYS A 239 26.66 -38.70 37.62
C CYS A 239 25.65 -39.10 38.71
N TYR A 240 25.90 -38.71 39.96
CA TYR A 240 24.95 -38.93 41.05
C TYR A 240 24.83 -37.68 41.90
N GLN A 241 23.59 -37.21 42.09
CA GLN A 241 23.31 -35.94 42.78
C GLN A 241 24.10 -34.76 42.19
N CYS A 242 24.27 -34.77 40.87
CA CYS A 242 24.93 -33.72 40.09
C CYS A 242 26.39 -33.50 40.44
N ILE A 243 26.99 -34.58 40.96
CA ILE A 243 28.40 -34.74 41.24
C ILE A 243 28.86 -35.99 40.50
N TYR A 244 30.03 -35.94 39.88
CA TYR A 244 30.57 -37.06 39.12
C TYR A 244 30.65 -38.34 39.95
N SER A 245 30.07 -39.43 39.45
CA SER A 245 30.01 -40.74 40.10
C SER A 245 30.54 -41.83 39.18
N CYS A 246 31.61 -42.50 39.60
CA CYS A 246 32.31 -43.50 38.77
C CYS A 246 31.63 -44.88 38.81
N PRO A 247 31.70 -45.67 37.72
CA PRO A 247 31.14 -47.02 37.69
C PRO A 247 31.86 -47.99 38.63
N GLU A 248 31.12 -48.99 39.13
CA GLU A 248 31.71 -50.05 39.97
C GLU A 248 32.84 -50.79 39.21
N ASN A 249 33.89 -51.14 39.94
CA ASN A 249 35.11 -51.79 39.41
C ASN A 249 35.91 -50.92 38.43
N CYS A 250 35.74 -49.60 38.48
CA CYS A 250 36.62 -48.65 37.82
C CYS A 250 37.92 -48.43 38.62
N TYR A 251 39.06 -48.59 37.96
CA TYR A 251 40.39 -48.36 38.54
C TYR A 251 40.80 -46.88 38.43
N ASP A 252 40.66 -46.30 37.25
CA ASP A 252 40.99 -44.89 36.98
C ASP A 252 39.76 -44.14 36.48
N CYS A 253 39.31 -43.15 37.25
CA CYS A 253 38.10 -42.39 36.96
C CYS A 253 38.36 -40.90 36.89
N TYR A 254 37.91 -40.29 35.82
CA TYR A 254 38.01 -38.86 35.59
C TYR A 254 36.66 -38.31 35.13
N GLN A 255 36.10 -37.35 35.90
CA GLN A 255 34.83 -36.69 35.58
C GLN A 255 33.71 -37.69 35.22
N GLY A 256 33.50 -38.70 36.07
CA GLY A 256 32.44 -39.70 35.89
C GLY A 256 32.72 -40.76 34.82
N THR A 257 33.77 -40.58 34.02
CA THR A 257 34.18 -41.54 32.97
C THR A 257 35.27 -42.45 33.49
N CYS A 258 35.07 -43.75 33.32
CA CYS A 258 36.09 -44.74 33.63
C CYS A 258 37.10 -44.83 32.49
N LEU A 259 38.36 -44.52 32.77
CA LEU A 259 39.48 -44.60 31.83
C LEU A 259 40.06 -46.03 31.80
N GLU A 260 40.04 -46.72 32.93
CA GLU A 260 40.55 -48.09 33.07
C GLU A 260 39.70 -48.89 34.06
N CYS A 261 39.19 -50.05 33.64
CA CYS A 261 38.47 -50.99 34.51
C CYS A 261 39.47 -51.92 35.24
N ASN A 262 39.08 -52.45 36.40
CA ASN A 262 39.82 -53.50 37.10
C ASN A 262 40.03 -54.74 36.21
N GLU A 263 41.08 -55.53 36.50
CA GLU A 263 41.36 -56.78 35.76
C GLU A 263 40.10 -57.67 35.69
N GLN A 264 39.82 -58.23 34.49
CA GLN A 264 38.65 -59.07 34.13
C GLN A 264 37.37 -58.37 33.63
N TYR A 265 37.33 -57.04 33.51
CA TYR A 265 36.18 -56.31 32.95
C TYR A 265 36.57 -55.51 31.71
N GLN A 266 35.68 -55.42 30.71
CA GLN A 266 35.89 -54.56 29.55
C GLN A 266 35.04 -53.30 29.68
N LEU A 267 35.67 -52.15 29.43
CA LEU A 267 34.98 -50.88 29.32
C LEU A 267 34.08 -50.91 28.09
N LEU A 268 32.77 -50.94 28.32
CA LEU A 268 31.78 -50.80 27.26
C LEU A 268 31.70 -49.34 26.81
N ILE A 269 31.19 -49.12 25.59
CA ILE A 269 30.90 -47.79 25.06
C ILE A 269 29.94 -47.02 25.99
N SER A 270 29.11 -47.73 26.77
CA SER A 270 28.20 -47.17 27.78
C SER A 270 28.88 -46.72 29.08
N ASN A 271 30.20 -46.54 29.11
CA ASN A 271 30.96 -46.15 30.31
C ASN A 271 30.72 -47.08 31.51
N GLN A 272 30.44 -48.35 31.26
CA GLN A 272 30.24 -49.38 32.27
C GLN A 272 31.24 -50.52 32.06
N CYS A 273 31.85 -50.97 33.14
CA CYS A 273 32.70 -52.15 33.15
C CYS A 273 31.79 -53.39 33.22
N LYS A 274 31.56 -54.08 32.09
CA LYS A 274 30.79 -55.34 32.04
C LYS A 274 31.65 -56.50 31.56
N GLU A 275 31.18 -57.70 31.88
CA GLU A 275 31.67 -58.95 31.32
C GLU A 275 31.32 -59.02 29.81
N LEU A 276 32.23 -59.53 28.96
CA LEU A 276 32.06 -59.58 27.49
C LEU A 276 30.85 -60.42 27.01
N PHE A 277 30.10 -59.91 26.00
CA PHE A 277 29.14 -60.66 25.15
C PHE A 277 29.32 -60.31 23.65
N ASN A 278 28.91 -61.19 22.71
CA ASN A 278 29.26 -61.13 21.27
C ASN A 278 28.05 -60.77 20.35
N CYS A 279 28.03 -59.62 19.66
CA CYS A 279 27.03 -59.21 18.64
C CYS A 279 27.50 -59.57 17.21
N GLY A 280 26.60 -60.04 16.34
CA GLY A 280 26.90 -60.44 14.95
C GLY A 280 26.99 -61.95 14.73
N ASP A 281 26.40 -62.75 15.63
CA ASP A 281 26.30 -64.20 15.49
C ASP A 281 25.02 -64.65 14.77
N GLY A 282 24.15 -63.69 14.42
CA GLY A 282 22.91 -63.89 13.68
C GLY A 282 21.76 -64.38 14.55
N LEU A 283 21.87 -64.25 15.87
CA LEU A 283 20.89 -64.69 16.86
C LEU A 283 20.47 -63.50 17.72
N ILE A 284 19.18 -63.14 17.74
CA ILE A 284 18.71 -62.11 18.67
C ILE A 284 18.69 -62.67 20.10
N GLN A 285 19.68 -62.30 20.91
CA GLN A 285 19.85 -62.72 22.31
C GLN A 285 19.81 -61.51 23.26
N GLY A 286 19.22 -61.68 24.45
CA GLY A 286 19.16 -60.60 25.44
C GLY A 286 18.39 -59.36 24.97
N GLN A 287 19.08 -58.21 24.89
CA GLN A 287 18.53 -56.87 24.57
C GLN A 287 18.80 -56.40 23.12
N GLU A 288 19.20 -57.29 22.20
CA GLU A 288 19.43 -56.92 20.80
C GLU A 288 18.11 -56.59 20.07
N GLU A 289 18.06 -55.48 19.34
CA GLU A 289 16.87 -55.09 18.53
C GLU A 289 16.91 -55.72 17.13
N CYS A 290 18.11 -56.00 16.64
CA CYS A 290 18.36 -56.69 15.39
C CYS A 290 19.74 -57.37 15.45
N ASP A 291 19.90 -58.50 14.76
CA ASP A 291 21.21 -59.08 14.44
C ASP A 291 21.14 -59.63 13.02
N SER A 292 21.91 -59.03 12.11
CA SER A 292 21.93 -59.38 10.68
C SER A 292 22.96 -60.48 10.34
N GLY A 293 23.64 -61.05 11.33
CA GLY A 293 24.77 -61.97 11.17
C GLY A 293 26.07 -61.28 10.75
N ASN A 294 26.10 -59.94 10.78
CA ASN A 294 27.27 -59.11 10.51
C ASN A 294 27.26 -57.90 11.45
N TYR A 295 28.44 -57.48 11.89
CA TYR A 295 28.62 -56.37 12.82
C TYR A 295 28.15 -55.00 12.27
N ALA A 296 28.01 -54.85 10.96
CA ALA A 296 27.57 -53.62 10.30
C ALA A 296 26.83 -53.91 8.97
N ALA A 297 25.55 -54.26 9.04
CA ALA A 297 24.70 -54.39 7.85
C ALA A 297 23.78 -53.18 7.72
N ASN A 298 23.44 -52.80 6.48
CA ASN A 298 22.52 -51.69 6.20
C ASN A 298 21.17 -51.94 6.90
N GLY A 299 20.75 -51.02 7.76
CA GLY A 299 19.54 -51.11 8.57
C GLY A 299 19.70 -51.71 9.96
N CYS A 300 20.83 -52.38 10.28
CA CYS A 300 21.11 -52.94 11.60
C CYS A 300 22.59 -52.75 11.99
N LYS A 301 22.86 -51.78 12.87
CA LYS A 301 24.23 -51.38 13.26
C LYS A 301 24.36 -51.43 14.78
N ASN A 302 25.43 -52.08 15.28
CA ASN A 302 25.65 -52.31 16.71
C ASN A 302 24.42 -52.95 17.41
N CYS A 303 23.76 -53.88 16.72
CA CYS A 303 22.53 -54.53 17.18
C CYS A 303 21.33 -53.58 17.46
N LEU A 304 21.31 -52.40 16.80
CA LEU A 304 20.22 -51.38 16.79
C LEU A 304 19.71 -51.09 15.37
N ILE A 305 18.41 -50.79 15.23
CA ILE A 305 17.78 -50.47 13.93
C ILE A 305 18.09 -49.02 13.51
N GLU A 306 18.52 -48.81 12.25
CA GLU A 306 18.83 -47.46 11.72
C GLU A 306 17.55 -46.65 11.34
N GLN A 307 17.64 -45.31 11.36
CA GLN A 307 16.48 -44.43 11.05
C GLN A 307 15.94 -44.66 9.62
N ASN A 308 14.61 -44.72 9.47
CA ASN A 308 13.90 -45.07 8.22
C ASN A 308 14.15 -46.51 7.74
N TRP A 309 14.53 -47.43 8.64
CA TRP A 309 14.59 -48.86 8.36
C TRP A 309 13.60 -49.63 9.23
N VAL A 310 13.02 -50.68 8.66
CA VAL A 310 12.18 -51.65 9.39
C VAL A 310 12.85 -53.02 9.25
N CYS A 311 13.22 -53.61 10.39
CA CYS A 311 13.83 -54.94 10.43
C CYS A 311 12.81 -55.99 10.87
N ILE A 312 12.68 -57.07 10.09
CA ILE A 312 11.85 -58.22 10.43
C ILE A 312 12.72 -59.43 10.75
N THR A 313 12.39 -60.12 11.86
CA THR A 313 12.94 -61.43 12.21
C THR A 313 11.83 -62.46 12.24
N VAL A 314 11.96 -63.49 11.40
CA VAL A 314 10.95 -64.55 11.28
C VAL A 314 11.01 -65.52 12.48
N THR A 315 12.19 -65.73 13.05
CA THR A 315 12.41 -66.53 14.29
C THR A 315 13.59 -65.98 15.08
N LYS A 316 13.66 -66.26 16.39
CA LYS A 316 14.74 -65.81 17.29
C LYS A 316 16.14 -66.32 16.89
N TYR A 317 16.21 -67.33 16.04
CA TYR A 317 17.44 -68.00 15.60
C TYR A 317 17.81 -67.71 14.14
N GLN A 318 17.32 -66.60 13.58
CA GLN A 318 17.58 -66.20 12.20
C GLN A 318 17.98 -64.73 12.13
N PRO A 319 18.82 -64.35 11.15
CA PRO A 319 19.26 -62.99 10.99
C PRO A 319 18.11 -62.06 10.60
N SER A 320 18.18 -60.82 11.08
CA SER A 320 17.25 -59.73 10.82
C SER A 320 17.37 -59.25 9.38
N GLN A 321 16.23 -59.14 8.70
CA GLN A 321 16.16 -58.56 7.36
C GLN A 321 15.58 -57.15 7.44
N CYS A 322 16.39 -56.15 7.09
CA CYS A 322 16.03 -54.75 7.18
C CYS A 322 15.71 -54.17 5.81
N THR A 323 14.59 -53.45 5.70
CA THR A 323 14.19 -52.72 4.48
C THR A 323 14.06 -51.23 4.78
N PHE A 324 14.56 -50.41 3.86
CA PHE A 324 14.44 -48.95 3.95
C PHE A 324 13.02 -48.51 3.61
N VAL A 325 12.39 -47.77 4.50
CA VAL A 325 11.01 -47.28 4.39
C VAL A 325 10.98 -45.78 4.67
N LYS A 326 10.64 -44.97 3.66
CA LYS A 326 10.57 -43.51 3.78
C LYS A 326 9.14 -43.02 4.00
N ALA A 327 8.90 -42.39 5.14
CA ALA A 327 7.60 -41.81 5.48
C ALA A 327 7.15 -40.74 4.46
N PRO A 328 5.82 -40.62 4.21
CA PRO A 328 5.29 -39.55 3.38
C PRO A 328 5.47 -38.19 4.06
N SER A 329 5.59 -37.13 3.27
CA SER A 329 5.71 -35.75 3.78
C SER A 329 4.72 -34.82 3.10
N LEU A 330 4.17 -33.87 3.86
CA LEU A 330 3.26 -32.83 3.36
C LEU A 330 4.06 -31.65 2.78
N ILE A 331 3.81 -31.33 1.51
CA ILE A 331 4.39 -30.19 0.78
C ILE A 331 3.32 -29.10 0.68
N ILE A 332 3.70 -27.88 1.05
CA ILE A 332 2.80 -26.71 1.07
C ILE A 332 3.46 -25.54 0.34
N ASN A 333 2.79 -25.02 -0.70
CA ASN A 333 3.31 -23.95 -1.54
C ASN A 333 2.31 -22.80 -1.67
N TYR A 334 2.80 -21.56 -1.59
CA TYR A 334 2.00 -20.38 -1.91
C TYR A 334 1.86 -20.27 -3.44
N LEU A 335 0.63 -20.13 -3.94
CA LEU A 335 0.37 -20.01 -5.38
C LEU A 335 0.34 -18.54 -5.80
N ASN A 336 -0.71 -17.82 -5.44
CA ASN A 336 -0.94 -16.43 -5.81
C ASN A 336 -1.98 -15.75 -4.91
N MET A 337 -2.18 -14.45 -5.13
CA MET A 337 -3.26 -13.65 -4.56
C MET A 337 -4.04 -12.97 -5.67
N THR A 338 -5.37 -13.08 -5.63
CA THR A 338 -6.27 -12.33 -6.51
C THR A 338 -7.22 -11.51 -5.64
N GLN A 339 -7.27 -10.20 -5.87
CA GLN A 339 -8.00 -9.24 -5.02
C GLN A 339 -7.53 -9.33 -3.55
N ASN A 340 -8.32 -9.97 -2.68
CA ASN A 340 -8.04 -10.22 -1.26
C ASN A 340 -8.00 -11.73 -0.92
N LYS A 341 -8.09 -12.61 -1.93
CA LYS A 341 -8.08 -14.07 -1.78
C LYS A 341 -6.69 -14.61 -2.08
N GLN A 342 -6.17 -15.43 -1.17
CA GLN A 342 -4.87 -16.07 -1.30
C GLN A 342 -5.04 -17.57 -1.49
N TYR A 343 -4.24 -18.18 -2.37
CA TYR A 343 -4.33 -19.60 -2.72
C TYR A 343 -3.05 -20.35 -2.32
N ILE A 344 -3.24 -21.45 -1.60
CA ILE A 344 -2.17 -22.31 -1.10
C ILE A 344 -2.37 -23.72 -1.65
N SER A 345 -1.33 -24.28 -2.28
CA SER A 345 -1.32 -25.68 -2.72
C SER A 345 -0.83 -26.58 -1.59
N ILE A 346 -1.54 -27.69 -1.37
CA ILE A 346 -1.21 -28.71 -0.38
C ILE A 346 -1.12 -30.04 -1.11
N LYS A 347 0.05 -30.68 -1.08
CA LYS A 347 0.32 -31.94 -1.79
C LYS A 347 1.12 -32.91 -0.93
N PHE A 348 1.01 -34.21 -1.22
CA PHE A 348 1.93 -35.21 -0.70
C PHE A 348 3.07 -35.48 -1.68
N ASN A 349 4.26 -35.75 -1.16
CA ASN A 349 5.44 -36.11 -1.99
C ASN A 349 5.34 -37.51 -2.63
N GLN A 350 4.45 -38.38 -2.11
CA GLN A 350 4.21 -39.74 -2.57
C GLN A 350 2.74 -40.14 -2.39
N GLN A 351 2.35 -41.29 -2.93
CA GLN A 351 0.99 -41.81 -2.75
C GLN A 351 0.75 -42.22 -1.30
N VAL A 352 -0.43 -41.86 -0.80
CA VAL A 352 -0.84 -42.10 0.58
C VAL A 352 -2.24 -42.70 0.64
N LYS A 353 -2.54 -43.36 1.76
CA LYS A 353 -3.85 -43.93 2.09
C LYS A 353 -4.20 -43.58 3.54
N ILE A 354 -5.49 -43.65 3.86
CA ILE A 354 -6.00 -43.44 5.22
C ILE A 354 -6.77 -44.67 5.69
N PHE A 355 -6.84 -44.86 7.01
CA PHE A 355 -7.51 -46.02 7.63
C PHE A 355 -8.92 -45.71 8.15
N THR A 356 -9.35 -44.46 8.05
CA THR A 356 -10.63 -43.94 8.52
C THR A 356 -11.65 -43.89 7.38
N ASN A 357 -12.95 -43.96 7.72
CA ASN A 357 -14.03 -43.84 6.74
C ASN A 357 -14.27 -42.39 6.26
N GLN A 358 -13.71 -41.40 6.97
CA GLN A 358 -13.81 -39.98 6.59
C GLN A 358 -12.64 -39.61 5.67
N PRO A 359 -12.90 -38.93 4.54
CA PRO A 359 -11.83 -38.49 3.64
C PRO A 359 -10.91 -37.47 4.32
N LEU A 360 -9.68 -37.37 3.83
CA LEU A 360 -8.69 -36.46 4.41
C LEU A 360 -9.11 -34.99 4.36
N SER A 361 -9.85 -34.57 3.34
CA SER A 361 -10.39 -33.20 3.24
C SER A 361 -11.20 -32.74 4.48
N GLU A 362 -11.92 -33.65 5.15
CA GLU A 362 -12.74 -33.32 6.33
C GLU A 362 -11.94 -33.23 7.63
N THR A 363 -10.75 -33.84 7.68
CA THR A 363 -9.90 -33.91 8.88
C THR A 363 -8.75 -32.91 8.87
N LEU A 364 -8.52 -32.24 7.73
CA LEU A 364 -7.58 -31.13 7.63
C LEU A 364 -8.10 -29.92 8.42
N LYS A 365 -7.34 -29.51 9.43
CA LYS A 365 -7.62 -28.31 10.22
C LYS A 365 -6.70 -27.16 9.80
N PHE A 366 -7.28 -25.98 9.70
CA PHE A 366 -6.62 -24.76 9.28
C PHE A 366 -6.76 -23.69 10.36
N GLU A 367 -5.63 -23.18 10.85
CA GLU A 367 -5.58 -22.19 11.91
C GLU A 367 -4.70 -21.01 11.49
N LEU A 368 -5.21 -19.78 11.63
CA LEU A 368 -4.40 -18.57 11.50
C LEU A 368 -3.85 -18.18 12.87
N SER A 369 -2.54 -17.94 12.95
CA SER A 369 -1.91 -17.46 14.18
C SER A 369 -2.39 -16.03 14.48
N ASP A 370 -2.80 -15.79 15.72
CA ASP A 370 -3.20 -14.48 16.26
C ASP A 370 -4.43 -13.83 15.58
N ILE A 371 -5.24 -14.60 14.84
CA ILE A 371 -6.44 -14.10 14.16
C ILE A 371 -7.65 -14.99 14.47
N HIS A 372 -8.68 -14.38 15.05
CA HIS A 372 -9.93 -15.09 15.35
C HIS A 372 -10.68 -15.50 14.07
N LYS A 373 -11.36 -16.66 14.09
CA LYS A 373 -12.10 -17.22 12.94
C LYS A 373 -13.15 -16.29 12.33
N LYS A 374 -13.60 -15.28 13.08
CA LYS A 374 -14.55 -14.25 12.63
C LYS A 374 -13.96 -13.34 11.55
N TYR A 375 -12.64 -13.18 11.52
CA TYR A 375 -11.95 -12.23 10.64
C TYR A 375 -11.34 -12.89 9.40
N TRP A 376 -11.72 -14.13 9.09
CA TRP A 376 -11.29 -14.78 7.86
C TRP A 376 -12.26 -15.84 7.37
N GLU A 377 -12.42 -15.88 6.06
CA GLU A 377 -13.18 -16.90 5.35
C GLU A 377 -12.24 -17.81 4.58
N SER A 378 -12.66 -19.05 4.35
CA SER A 378 -11.81 -20.02 3.67
C SER A 378 -12.61 -21.08 2.96
N ASN A 379 -12.11 -21.51 1.81
CA ASN A 379 -12.65 -22.63 1.05
C ASN A 379 -11.53 -23.60 0.70
N LEU A 380 -11.82 -24.91 0.77
CA LEU A 380 -10.91 -25.96 0.34
C LEU A 380 -11.41 -26.54 -0.99
N TYR A 381 -10.61 -26.42 -2.04
CA TYR A 381 -10.85 -27.05 -3.33
C TYR A 381 -10.09 -28.37 -3.39
N ILE A 382 -10.82 -29.46 -3.60
CA ILE A 382 -10.27 -30.81 -3.67
C ILE A 382 -9.95 -31.12 -5.13
N ILE A 383 -8.67 -31.30 -5.46
CA ILE A 383 -8.25 -31.77 -6.79
C ILE A 383 -8.27 -33.30 -6.78
N GLN A 384 -7.60 -33.89 -5.80
CA GLN A 384 -7.61 -35.33 -5.58
C GLN A 384 -7.56 -35.62 -4.08
N ASP A 385 -8.58 -36.31 -3.55
CA ASP A 385 -8.66 -36.63 -2.13
C ASP A 385 -7.93 -37.94 -1.79
N VAL A 386 -7.63 -38.11 -0.50
CA VAL A 386 -7.03 -39.31 0.07
C VAL A 386 -8.10 -40.10 0.81
N GLY A 387 -8.35 -41.31 0.32
CA GLY A 387 -9.27 -42.29 0.90
C GLY A 387 -8.54 -43.56 1.32
N SER A 388 -9.27 -44.66 1.42
CA SER A 388 -8.70 -45.96 1.80
C SER A 388 -7.77 -46.58 0.74
N TYR A 389 -7.78 -46.04 -0.47
CA TYR A 389 -6.92 -46.46 -1.59
C TYR A 389 -5.74 -45.49 -1.75
N LEU A 390 -4.64 -45.99 -2.31
CA LEU A 390 -3.45 -45.17 -2.60
C LEU A 390 -3.77 -44.08 -3.64
N SER A 391 -3.60 -42.82 -3.24
CA SER A 391 -3.75 -41.67 -4.13
C SER A 391 -2.74 -40.57 -3.79
N PHE A 392 -2.48 -39.68 -4.75
CA PHE A 392 -1.80 -38.42 -4.45
C PHE A 392 -2.83 -37.45 -3.90
N GLY A 393 -2.71 -37.09 -2.62
CA GLY A 393 -3.56 -36.05 -2.04
C GLY A 393 -3.12 -34.68 -2.57
N GLU A 394 -4.03 -33.99 -3.26
CA GLU A 394 -3.80 -32.64 -3.78
C GLU A 394 -5.01 -31.74 -3.52
N TYR A 395 -4.75 -30.62 -2.85
CA TYR A 395 -5.75 -29.65 -2.44
C TYR A 395 -5.27 -28.22 -2.72
N VAL A 396 -6.24 -27.33 -2.94
CA VAL A 396 -6.00 -25.88 -3.01
C VAL A 396 -6.84 -25.21 -1.93
N PHE A 397 -6.17 -24.62 -0.95
CA PHE A 397 -6.80 -23.88 0.12
C PHE A 397 -6.85 -22.39 -0.25
N GLN A 398 -8.06 -21.84 -0.32
CA GLN A 398 -8.32 -20.43 -0.51
C GLN A 398 -8.63 -19.78 0.83
N ILE A 399 -7.99 -18.65 1.13
CA ILE A 399 -8.24 -17.87 2.34
C ILE A 399 -8.42 -16.39 2.02
N GLU A 400 -9.38 -15.76 2.68
CA GLU A 400 -9.67 -14.33 2.62
C GLU A 400 -9.66 -13.75 4.02
N VAL A 401 -8.79 -12.76 4.27
CA VAL A 401 -8.67 -12.11 5.59
C VAL A 401 -9.42 -10.78 5.56
N LEU A 402 -10.35 -10.61 6.49
CA LEU A 402 -11.32 -9.51 6.56
C LEU A 402 -10.89 -8.43 7.57
N GLN A 403 -9.58 -8.20 7.71
CA GLN A 403 -9.02 -7.16 8.56
C GLN A 403 -7.63 -6.72 8.09
N LEU A 404 -7.25 -5.47 8.40
CA LEU A 404 -5.89 -4.97 8.19
C LEU A 404 -4.94 -5.58 9.21
N LEU A 405 -3.75 -5.98 8.76
CA LEU A 405 -2.72 -6.60 9.60
C LEU A 405 -1.41 -5.82 9.55
N LYS A 406 -0.76 -5.68 10.70
CA LYS A 406 0.58 -5.09 10.81
C LYS A 406 1.70 -6.06 10.41
N PHE A 407 1.44 -7.36 10.55
CA PHE A 407 2.38 -8.43 10.25
C PHE A 407 1.74 -9.46 9.30
N ARG A 408 2.59 -10.19 8.59
CA ARG A 408 2.13 -11.25 7.68
C ARG A 408 1.55 -12.43 8.49
N PRO A 409 0.33 -12.88 8.19
CA PRO A 409 -0.29 -13.94 8.97
C PRO A 409 0.33 -15.31 8.66
N ILE A 410 0.45 -16.16 9.68
CA ILE A 410 0.97 -17.53 9.54
C ILE A 410 -0.21 -18.51 9.58
N LEU A 411 -0.38 -19.25 8.49
CA LEU A 411 -1.35 -20.33 8.36
C LEU A 411 -0.73 -21.65 8.81
N LYS A 412 -1.32 -22.27 9.83
CA LYS A 412 -0.99 -23.60 10.33
C LYS A 412 -1.99 -24.60 9.75
N ILE A 413 -1.47 -25.66 9.15
CA ILE A 413 -2.21 -26.77 8.56
C ILE A 413 -1.92 -28.00 9.41
N VAL A 414 -2.97 -28.61 9.96
CA VAL A 414 -2.88 -29.78 10.85
C VAL A 414 -3.63 -30.94 10.24
N VAL A 415 -2.93 -32.06 10.06
CA VAL A 415 -3.49 -33.34 9.60
C VAL A 415 -3.96 -34.10 10.84
N ASN A 416 -5.28 -34.16 11.08
CA ASN A 416 -5.85 -34.78 12.27
C ASN A 416 -6.27 -36.24 12.06
N GLN A 417 -5.46 -37.01 11.34
CA GLN A 417 -5.67 -38.45 11.14
C GLN A 417 -4.39 -39.17 10.71
N LYS A 418 -4.37 -40.50 10.86
CA LYS A 418 -3.25 -41.33 10.43
C LYS A 418 -3.25 -41.49 8.91
N VAL A 419 -2.18 -41.02 8.29
CA VAL A 419 -1.91 -41.15 6.86
C VAL A 419 -0.67 -42.02 6.71
N SER A 420 -0.72 -43.04 5.86
CA SER A 420 0.44 -43.89 5.56
C SER A 420 0.70 -44.02 4.06
N ASN A 421 1.91 -44.42 3.69
CA ASN A 421 2.27 -44.75 2.32
C ASN A 421 1.94 -46.22 1.98
N ILE A 422 2.47 -46.72 0.86
CA ILE A 422 2.32 -48.12 0.43
C ILE A 422 2.93 -49.12 1.42
N ASP A 423 4.02 -48.75 2.09
CA ASP A 423 4.77 -49.58 3.05
C ASP A 423 4.27 -49.43 4.50
N ASP A 424 3.08 -48.84 4.69
CA ASP A 424 2.48 -48.53 5.99
C ASP A 424 3.32 -47.58 6.90
N ALA A 425 4.29 -46.88 6.32
CA ALA A 425 5.02 -45.81 6.97
C ALA A 425 4.09 -44.63 7.25
N ILE A 426 4.01 -44.21 8.52
CA ILE A 426 3.12 -43.14 8.96
C ILE A 426 3.76 -41.78 8.64
N LEU A 427 2.95 -40.79 8.26
CA LEU A 427 3.35 -39.39 8.10
C LEU A 427 4.07 -38.88 9.37
N ASP A 428 5.32 -38.41 9.22
CA ASP A 428 6.10 -37.86 10.35
C ASP A 428 5.61 -36.47 10.77
N ASP A 429 5.29 -35.62 9.78
CA ASP A 429 4.92 -34.21 9.97
C ASP A 429 3.40 -33.99 9.87
N PHE A 430 2.69 -34.10 11.00
CA PHE A 430 1.25 -33.80 11.06
C PHE A 430 0.91 -32.30 11.04
N LYS A 431 1.92 -31.42 11.14
CA LYS A 431 1.74 -29.96 11.18
C LYS A 431 2.69 -29.29 10.22
N LYS A 432 2.16 -28.38 9.40
CA LYS A 432 2.95 -27.49 8.53
C LYS A 432 2.48 -26.06 8.67
N GLN A 433 3.38 -25.11 8.46
CA GLN A 433 3.06 -23.69 8.53
C GLN A 433 3.58 -22.95 7.30
N ILE A 434 2.80 -21.98 6.82
CA ILE A 434 3.17 -21.11 5.71
C ILE A 434 2.86 -19.66 6.06
N THR A 435 3.76 -18.75 5.67
CA THR A 435 3.53 -17.30 5.83
C THR A 435 2.75 -16.79 4.62
N LEU A 436 1.64 -16.10 4.86
CA LEU A 436 0.80 -15.50 3.83
C LEU A 436 1.26 -14.06 3.50
N GLN A 437 0.75 -13.49 2.43
CA GLN A 437 0.96 -12.08 2.10
C GLN A 437 0.05 -11.18 2.94
N TYR A 438 0.37 -9.88 2.99
CA TYR A 438 -0.50 -8.88 3.59
C TYR A 438 -1.89 -8.88 2.91
N PRO A 439 -2.98 -8.86 3.68
CA PRO A 439 -4.31 -8.79 3.10
C PRO A 439 -4.54 -7.43 2.47
N ASN A 440 -5.12 -7.43 1.27
CA ASN A 440 -5.55 -6.22 0.58
C ASN A 440 -6.98 -5.89 1.01
N TYR A 441 -7.16 -5.64 2.31
CA TYR A 441 -8.44 -5.37 2.93
C TYR A 441 -8.66 -3.86 3.08
N LEU A 442 -9.75 -3.35 2.52
CA LEU A 442 -10.19 -1.98 2.75
C LEU A 442 -11.18 -1.93 3.92
N ASP A 443 -10.93 -1.03 4.88
CA ASP A 443 -11.86 -0.82 6.00
C ASP A 443 -13.19 -0.19 5.53
N GLU A 444 -14.26 -0.36 6.31
CA GLU A 444 -15.60 0.18 5.97
C GLU A 444 -15.56 1.70 5.78
N THR A 445 -14.78 2.41 6.60
CA THR A 445 -14.57 3.87 6.48
C THR A 445 -13.91 4.25 5.15
N GLN A 446 -12.89 3.48 4.74
CA GLN A 446 -12.18 3.69 3.47
C GLN A 446 -13.06 3.35 2.27
N LYS A 447 -13.93 2.34 2.40
CA LYS A 447 -14.95 2.02 1.38
C LYS A 447 -15.95 3.16 1.27
N GLU A 448 -16.41 3.72 2.39
CA GLU A 448 -17.31 4.87 2.41
C GLU A 448 -16.69 6.09 1.72
N TYR A 449 -15.43 6.42 2.00
CA TYR A 449 -14.71 7.49 1.30
C TYR A 449 -14.63 7.23 -0.21
N SER A 450 -14.33 6.00 -0.61
CA SER A 450 -14.27 5.60 -2.02
C SER A 450 -15.63 5.77 -2.71
N TYR A 451 -16.74 5.41 -2.03
CA TYR A 451 -18.09 5.63 -2.54
C TYR A 451 -18.49 7.11 -2.60
N ASN A 452 -18.07 7.92 -1.63
CA ASN A 452 -18.32 9.36 -1.62
C ASN A 452 -17.57 10.05 -2.78
N LEU A 453 -16.31 9.68 -3.03
CA LEU A 453 -15.55 10.12 -4.20
C LEU A 453 -16.20 9.69 -5.51
N LYS A 454 -16.65 8.43 -5.61
CA LYS A 454 -17.42 7.93 -6.76
C LYS A 454 -18.68 8.78 -7.00
N ARG A 455 -19.41 9.14 -5.94
CA ARG A 455 -20.63 9.96 -6.03
C ARG A 455 -20.32 11.40 -6.46
N LEU A 456 -19.25 11.99 -5.94
CA LEU A 456 -18.78 13.31 -6.38
C LEU A 456 -18.40 13.31 -7.85
N ASN A 457 -17.62 12.31 -8.30
CA ASN A 457 -17.23 12.16 -9.70
C ASN A 457 -18.47 12.01 -10.62
N LYS A 458 -19.48 11.24 -10.18
CA LYS A 458 -20.77 11.15 -10.88
C LYS A 458 -21.42 12.51 -11.10
N TYR A 459 -21.47 13.37 -10.08
CA TYR A 459 -22.04 14.71 -10.22
C TYR A 459 -21.20 15.62 -11.13
N LEU A 460 -19.87 15.53 -11.07
CA LEU A 460 -18.99 16.25 -11.99
C LEU A 460 -19.26 15.86 -13.45
N ILE A 461 -19.40 14.57 -13.73
CA ILE A 461 -19.74 14.07 -15.08
C ILE A 461 -21.09 14.63 -15.55
N TYR A 462 -22.10 14.67 -14.68
CA TYR A 462 -23.41 15.24 -15.02
C TYR A 462 -23.36 16.75 -15.30
N ILE A 463 -22.58 17.50 -14.51
CA ILE A 463 -22.39 18.93 -14.72
C ILE A 463 -21.66 19.17 -16.05
N LEU A 464 -20.58 18.43 -16.32
CA LEU A 464 -19.84 18.51 -17.59
C LEU A 464 -20.75 18.22 -18.77
N PHE A 465 -21.59 17.18 -18.69
CA PHE A 465 -22.56 16.85 -19.74
C PHE A 465 -23.63 17.93 -19.93
N ALA A 466 -24.10 18.58 -18.86
CA ALA A 466 -25.01 19.71 -19.00
C ALA A 466 -24.33 20.90 -19.70
N ILE A 467 -23.06 21.18 -19.34
CA ILE A 467 -22.26 22.23 -19.97
C ILE A 467 -22.03 21.93 -21.46
N THR A 468 -21.78 20.68 -21.85
CA THR A 468 -21.60 20.33 -23.27
C THR A 468 -22.85 20.62 -24.09
N ILE A 469 -24.03 20.22 -23.60
CA ILE A 469 -25.30 20.49 -24.28
C ILE A 469 -25.53 22.00 -24.42
N ILE A 470 -25.29 22.76 -23.35
CA ILE A 470 -25.41 24.22 -23.35
C ILE A 470 -24.45 24.83 -24.37
N SER A 471 -23.18 24.43 -24.37
CA SER A 471 -22.16 24.90 -25.32
C SER A 471 -22.56 24.66 -26.77
N LEU A 472 -23.08 23.46 -27.06
CA LEU A 472 -23.54 23.10 -28.39
C LEU A 472 -24.72 23.99 -28.86
N LEU A 473 -25.66 24.30 -27.96
CA LEU A 473 -26.78 25.20 -28.26
C LEU A 473 -26.28 26.62 -28.56
N PHE A 474 -25.43 27.19 -27.69
CA PHE A 474 -24.90 28.55 -27.87
C PHE A 474 -23.93 28.71 -29.05
N GLY A 475 -23.49 27.61 -29.67
CA GLY A 475 -22.72 27.62 -30.90
C GLY A 475 -21.21 27.53 -30.72
N SER A 476 -20.73 27.33 -29.49
CA SER A 476 -19.33 26.95 -29.21
C SER A 476 -19.16 25.44 -29.39
N GLY A 477 -19.03 25.02 -30.64
CA GLY A 477 -18.82 23.62 -31.02
C GLY A 477 -17.47 23.06 -30.58
N ASP A 478 -16.44 23.90 -30.49
CA ASP A 478 -15.09 23.47 -30.13
C ASP A 478 -15.01 23.01 -28.67
N LEU A 479 -15.56 23.80 -27.75
CA LEU A 479 -15.72 23.44 -26.33
C LEU A 479 -16.51 22.13 -26.14
N PHE A 480 -17.52 21.88 -26.98
CA PHE A 480 -18.26 20.61 -26.93
C PHE A 480 -17.35 19.42 -27.27
N VAL A 481 -16.52 19.54 -28.32
CA VAL A 481 -15.60 18.47 -28.74
C VAL A 481 -14.53 18.21 -27.69
N GLU A 482 -13.95 19.26 -27.10
CA GLU A 482 -12.93 19.13 -26.05
C GLU A 482 -13.46 18.42 -24.80
N ILE A 483 -14.64 18.83 -24.30
CA ILE A 483 -15.22 18.20 -23.10
C ILE A 483 -15.60 16.73 -23.39
N MET A 484 -16.12 16.43 -24.58
CA MET A 484 -16.40 15.05 -24.98
C MET A 484 -15.13 14.19 -25.07
N ALA A 485 -14.03 14.74 -25.58
CA ALA A 485 -12.74 14.04 -25.64
C ALA A 485 -12.20 13.73 -24.23
N ILE A 486 -12.34 14.65 -23.28
CA ILE A 486 -11.93 14.44 -21.88
C ILE A 486 -12.75 13.32 -21.22
N LEU A 487 -14.08 13.33 -21.40
CA LEU A 487 -14.96 12.29 -20.86
C LEU A 487 -14.60 10.91 -21.44
N GLN A 488 -14.32 10.85 -22.75
CA GLN A 488 -13.89 9.63 -23.42
C GLN A 488 -12.52 9.15 -22.92
N PHE A 489 -11.56 10.04 -22.68
CA PHE A 489 -10.27 9.67 -22.10
C PHE A 489 -10.41 9.09 -20.69
N GLN A 490 -11.24 9.69 -19.84
CA GLN A 490 -11.52 9.17 -18.50
C GLN A 490 -12.08 7.74 -18.55
N GLN A 491 -12.93 7.43 -19.53
CA GLN A 491 -13.45 6.08 -19.74
C GLN A 491 -12.33 5.05 -19.96
N TYR A 492 -11.28 5.40 -20.71
CA TYR A 492 -10.22 4.46 -21.07
C TYR A 492 -9.31 4.08 -19.91
N LEU A 493 -9.24 4.89 -18.84
CA LEU A 493 -8.39 4.61 -17.68
C LEU A 493 -8.68 3.25 -17.05
N ARG A 494 -9.93 2.74 -17.12
CA ARG A 494 -10.27 1.43 -16.56
C ARG A 494 -9.59 0.25 -17.27
N TYR A 495 -9.29 0.42 -18.56
CA TYR A 495 -8.69 -0.62 -19.41
C TYR A 495 -7.17 -0.66 -19.34
N ILE A 496 -6.54 0.21 -18.55
CA ILE A 496 -5.11 0.09 -18.24
C ILE A 496 -4.88 -1.31 -17.66
N ASN A 497 -3.93 -2.05 -18.25
CA ASN A 497 -3.64 -3.45 -17.90
C ASN A 497 -2.84 -3.57 -16.59
N LEU A 498 -3.40 -3.02 -15.51
CA LEU A 498 -2.90 -3.04 -14.15
C LEU A 498 -4.02 -3.52 -13.22
N GLN A 499 -3.70 -4.38 -12.26
CA GLN A 499 -4.65 -4.78 -11.23
C GLN A 499 -4.88 -3.60 -10.28
N PHE A 500 -6.11 -3.12 -10.17
CA PHE A 500 -6.44 -2.02 -9.28
C PHE A 500 -6.70 -2.53 -7.86
N PRO A 501 -6.26 -1.79 -6.83
CA PRO A 501 -6.78 -1.97 -5.48
C PRO A 501 -8.28 -1.65 -5.43
N GLU A 502 -9.00 -2.20 -4.45
CA GLU A 502 -10.47 -2.15 -4.38
C GLU A 502 -11.03 -0.72 -4.39
N ASN A 503 -10.37 0.24 -3.74
CA ASN A 503 -10.77 1.65 -3.76
C ASN A 503 -10.75 2.27 -5.18
N LEU A 504 -9.71 2.00 -5.96
CA LEU A 504 -9.61 2.48 -7.33
C LEU A 504 -10.58 1.76 -8.27
N ASP A 505 -10.85 0.48 -8.02
CA ASP A 505 -11.88 -0.25 -8.76
C ASP A 505 -13.29 0.32 -8.51
N ILE A 506 -13.62 0.63 -7.24
CA ILE A 506 -14.86 1.35 -6.87
C ILE A 506 -14.95 2.71 -7.59
N TYR A 507 -13.84 3.44 -7.66
CA TYR A 507 -13.78 4.75 -8.30
C TYR A 507 -13.99 4.65 -9.83
N PHE A 508 -13.22 3.81 -10.52
CA PHE A 508 -13.30 3.65 -11.98
C PHE A 508 -14.57 2.94 -12.46
N SER A 509 -15.26 2.23 -11.57
CA SER A 509 -16.59 1.66 -11.83
C SER A 509 -17.62 2.71 -12.30
N ILE A 510 -17.44 4.01 -12.01
CA ILE A 510 -18.38 5.04 -12.51
C ILE A 510 -18.27 5.28 -14.01
N ASN A 511 -17.13 4.94 -14.62
CA ASN A 511 -16.85 5.20 -16.02
C ASN A 511 -17.72 4.35 -16.96
N ASP A 512 -18.44 3.35 -16.44
CA ASP A 512 -19.52 2.66 -17.14
C ASP A 512 -20.62 3.63 -17.63
N LEU A 513 -20.89 4.70 -16.87
CA LEU A 513 -21.92 5.69 -17.21
C LEU A 513 -21.57 6.56 -18.42
N ILE A 514 -20.29 6.73 -18.71
CA ILE A 514 -19.80 7.56 -19.82
C ILE A 514 -19.87 6.77 -21.15
N THR A 515 -20.06 5.46 -21.08
CA THR A 515 -20.12 4.63 -22.28
C THR A 515 -21.41 4.91 -23.06
N ILE A 516 -21.34 4.77 -24.39
CA ILE A 516 -22.52 4.85 -25.26
C ILE A 516 -23.42 3.61 -25.09
N GLN A 517 -22.94 2.55 -24.43
CA GLN A 517 -23.62 1.26 -24.32
C GLN A 517 -25.01 1.34 -23.65
N PRO A 518 -25.19 1.98 -22.47
CA PRO A 518 -26.51 2.15 -21.87
C PRO A 518 -27.51 2.88 -22.79
N LEU A 519 -27.04 3.85 -23.60
CA LEU A 519 -27.87 4.55 -24.58
C LEU A 519 -28.25 3.64 -25.77
N LEU A 520 -27.32 2.81 -26.25
CA LEU A 520 -27.57 1.82 -27.30
C LEU A 520 -28.55 0.74 -26.85
N ASP A 521 -28.43 0.28 -25.60
CA ASP A 521 -29.30 -0.73 -25.00
C ASP A 521 -30.72 -0.18 -24.82
N LEU A 522 -30.87 1.09 -24.39
CA LEU A 522 -32.16 1.77 -24.21
C LEU A 522 -32.88 2.02 -25.55
N MET A 523 -32.13 2.29 -26.63
CA MET A 523 -32.68 2.46 -27.97
C MET A 523 -32.77 1.15 -28.79
N GLN A 524 -32.45 -0.01 -28.21
CA GLN A 524 -32.37 -1.31 -28.91
C GLN A 524 -31.54 -1.27 -30.20
N PHE A 525 -30.52 -0.40 -30.26
CA PHE A 525 -29.74 -0.12 -31.46
C PHE A 525 -28.89 -1.31 -31.94
N GLN A 526 -28.73 -2.34 -31.09
CA GLN A 526 -28.07 -3.61 -31.44
C GLN A 526 -28.72 -4.30 -32.66
N GLN A 527 -30.00 -4.06 -32.94
CA GLN A 527 -30.68 -4.65 -34.09
C GLN A 527 -30.35 -3.96 -35.43
N ILE A 528 -29.99 -2.67 -35.41
CA ILE A 528 -29.71 -1.90 -36.64
C ILE A 528 -28.37 -2.31 -37.27
N PHE A 529 -27.41 -2.76 -36.44
CA PHE A 529 -26.11 -3.24 -36.90
C PHE A 529 -26.06 -4.73 -37.27
N GLN A 530 -27.20 -5.44 -37.28
CA GLN A 530 -27.27 -6.81 -37.83
C GLN A 530 -26.86 -6.89 -39.32
N PHE A 531 -26.79 -5.75 -40.03
CA PHE A 531 -26.28 -5.68 -41.41
C PHE A 531 -24.75 -5.76 -41.51
N ILE A 532 -24.01 -5.49 -40.44
CA ILE A 532 -22.54 -5.66 -40.38
C ILE A 532 -22.27 -6.93 -39.57
N ASP A 533 -22.64 -8.06 -40.16
CA ASP A 533 -22.45 -9.38 -39.57
C ASP A 533 -20.98 -9.80 -39.72
N MET A 534 -20.12 -9.21 -38.89
CA MET A 534 -18.76 -9.68 -38.67
C MET A 534 -18.83 -10.71 -37.53
N GLN A 535 -18.96 -11.99 -37.92
CA GLN A 535 -18.88 -13.21 -37.11
C GLN A 535 -18.91 -13.01 -35.58
N GLN A 536 -20.05 -13.38 -35.00
CA GLN A 536 -20.29 -13.63 -33.57
C GLN A 536 -19.47 -14.81 -33.03
N ASP A 537 -18.14 -14.79 -33.13
CA ASP A 537 -17.32 -15.59 -32.23
C ASP A 537 -16.97 -14.70 -31.05
N GLN A 538 -17.72 -14.85 -29.95
CA GLN A 538 -17.47 -14.18 -28.68
C GLN A 538 -16.20 -14.75 -28.03
N GLU A 539 -15.04 -14.46 -28.60
CA GLU A 539 -13.78 -14.60 -27.88
C GLU A 539 -13.58 -13.35 -27.03
N TYR A 540 -14.09 -13.41 -25.80
CA TYR A 540 -13.69 -12.46 -24.76
C TYR A 540 -12.22 -12.71 -24.44
N SER A 541 -11.34 -11.88 -24.99
CA SER A 541 -9.89 -11.97 -24.77
C SER A 541 -9.54 -11.88 -23.29
N ASP A 542 -8.46 -12.58 -22.90
CA ASP A 542 -7.90 -12.58 -21.55
C ASP A 542 -7.69 -11.17 -20.96
N GLY A 543 -7.90 -11.04 -19.64
CA GLY A 543 -7.70 -9.80 -18.88
C GLY A 543 -8.98 -8.99 -18.65
N LYS A 544 -8.83 -7.65 -18.57
CA LYS A 544 -9.93 -6.74 -18.18
C LYS A 544 -11.09 -6.66 -19.19
N PHE A 545 -10.87 -6.98 -20.47
CA PHE A 545 -11.93 -6.97 -21.48
C PHE A 545 -13.00 -8.03 -21.19
N ASN A 546 -12.61 -9.19 -20.67
CA ASN A 546 -13.54 -10.22 -20.19
C ASN A 546 -14.35 -9.74 -18.97
N VAL A 547 -13.69 -9.10 -17.99
CA VAL A 547 -14.35 -8.56 -16.78
C VAL A 547 -15.47 -7.59 -17.14
N TYR A 548 -15.24 -6.69 -18.10
CA TYR A 548 -16.22 -5.70 -18.53
C TYR A 548 -17.09 -6.17 -19.71
N LYS A 549 -16.99 -7.44 -20.14
CA LYS A 549 -17.72 -8.03 -21.28
C LYS A 549 -17.64 -7.18 -22.57
N GLN A 550 -16.47 -6.58 -22.81
CA GLN A 550 -16.24 -5.70 -23.95
C GLN A 550 -15.48 -6.45 -25.04
N ASN A 551 -15.92 -6.32 -26.30
CA ASN A 551 -15.23 -6.94 -27.43
C ASN A 551 -13.95 -6.16 -27.76
N SER A 552 -12.82 -6.86 -27.88
CA SER A 552 -11.51 -6.29 -28.22
C SER A 552 -11.35 -6.00 -29.72
N SER A 553 -12.28 -6.47 -30.56
CA SER A 553 -12.27 -6.24 -32.00
C SER A 553 -12.30 -4.74 -32.35
N LEU A 554 -11.26 -4.31 -33.04
CA LEU A 554 -11.12 -2.94 -33.54
C LEU A 554 -12.31 -2.55 -34.45
N ILE A 555 -12.80 -3.49 -35.26
CA ILE A 555 -13.85 -3.24 -36.26
C ILE A 555 -15.19 -2.94 -35.58
N ILE A 556 -15.52 -3.68 -34.52
CA ILE A 556 -16.74 -3.45 -33.73
C ILE A 556 -16.66 -2.11 -32.98
N ASN A 557 -15.49 -1.76 -32.44
CA ASN A 557 -15.31 -0.47 -31.78
C ASN A 557 -15.32 0.70 -32.79
N LEU A 558 -14.84 0.50 -34.02
CA LEU A 558 -14.87 1.50 -35.11
C LEU A 558 -16.30 1.79 -35.58
N SER A 559 -17.19 0.79 -35.61
CA SER A 559 -18.59 1.00 -36.03
C SER A 559 -19.35 1.93 -35.06
N CYS A 560 -19.08 1.84 -33.76
CA CYS A 560 -19.60 2.75 -32.75
C CYS A 560 -19.10 4.19 -32.95
N GLN A 561 -17.84 4.38 -33.36
CA GLN A 561 -17.28 5.70 -33.69
C GLN A 561 -17.95 6.30 -34.93
N ILE A 562 -18.24 5.49 -35.95
CA ILE A 562 -18.96 5.94 -37.16
C ILE A 562 -20.39 6.39 -36.79
N LEU A 563 -21.07 5.66 -35.90
CA LEU A 563 -22.38 6.06 -35.38
C LEU A 563 -22.30 7.39 -34.61
N GLN A 564 -21.28 7.57 -33.78
CA GLN A 564 -21.06 8.82 -33.04
C GLN A 564 -20.87 10.01 -33.99
N CYS A 565 -20.07 9.85 -35.06
CA CYS A 565 -19.92 10.86 -36.11
C CYS A 565 -21.26 11.19 -36.78
N PHE A 566 -22.10 10.19 -37.05
CA PHE A 566 -23.42 10.40 -37.65
C PHE A 566 -24.38 11.15 -36.72
N VAL A 567 -24.44 10.77 -35.43
CA VAL A 567 -25.24 11.48 -34.41
C VAL A 567 -24.76 12.92 -34.26
N PHE A 568 -23.45 13.15 -34.25
CA PHE A 568 -22.89 14.49 -34.18
C PHE A 568 -23.28 15.35 -35.39
N LEU A 569 -23.25 14.78 -36.60
CA LEU A 569 -23.67 15.45 -37.82
C LEU A 569 -25.17 15.79 -37.78
N LEU A 570 -26.00 14.88 -37.27
CA LEU A 570 -27.43 15.14 -37.03
C LEU A 570 -27.65 16.28 -36.02
N LEU A 571 -26.88 16.33 -34.93
CA LEU A 571 -26.95 17.41 -33.94
C LEU A 571 -26.55 18.77 -34.54
N ILE A 572 -25.53 18.81 -35.40
CA ILE A 572 -25.16 20.03 -36.14
C ILE A 572 -26.30 20.48 -37.07
N ILE A 573 -26.91 19.53 -37.81
CA ILE A 573 -28.05 19.83 -38.67
C ILE A 573 -29.23 20.35 -37.85
N LEU A 574 -29.55 19.70 -36.72
CA LEU A 574 -30.61 20.09 -35.80
C LEU A 574 -30.37 21.51 -35.27
N ASN A 575 -29.14 21.83 -34.84
CA ASN A 575 -28.78 23.18 -34.38
C ASN A 575 -28.98 24.23 -35.48
N LYS A 576 -28.53 23.94 -36.71
CA LYS A 576 -28.80 24.82 -37.88
C LYS A 576 -30.30 24.98 -38.12
N TRP A 577 -31.08 23.92 -37.95
CA TRP A 577 -32.53 23.94 -38.09
C TRP A 577 -33.20 24.79 -37.01
N ILE A 578 -32.79 24.64 -35.75
CA ILE A 578 -33.26 25.44 -34.61
C ILE A 578 -32.95 26.92 -34.83
N LYS A 579 -31.72 27.27 -35.27
CA LYS A 579 -31.35 28.64 -35.63
C LYS A 579 -32.26 29.18 -36.73
N ARG A 580 -32.53 28.39 -37.76
CA ARG A 580 -33.44 28.77 -38.86
C ARG A 580 -34.89 28.94 -38.39
N ALA A 581 -35.40 28.05 -37.55
CA ALA A 581 -36.74 28.12 -36.99
C ALA A 581 -36.91 29.34 -36.08
N LEU A 582 -35.93 29.62 -35.21
CA LEU A 582 -35.91 30.82 -34.37
C LEU A 582 -35.91 32.10 -35.21
N TYR A 583 -35.07 32.17 -36.25
CA TYR A 583 -35.06 33.29 -37.20
C TYR A 583 -36.44 33.50 -37.84
N ILE A 584 -37.04 32.43 -38.39
CA ILE A 584 -38.37 32.49 -39.02
C ILE A 584 -39.44 32.91 -37.99
N SER A 585 -39.37 32.41 -36.75
CA SER A 585 -40.34 32.73 -35.70
C SER A 585 -40.33 34.20 -35.27
N ILE A 586 -39.15 34.84 -35.24
CA ILE A 586 -38.98 36.26 -34.86
C ILE A 586 -39.45 37.19 -36.00
N PHE A 587 -39.19 36.82 -37.26
CA PHE A 587 -39.45 37.68 -38.42
C PHE A 587 -40.80 37.45 -39.12
N LEU A 588 -41.65 36.52 -38.63
CA LEU A 588 -43.01 36.36 -39.16
C LEU A 588 -44.00 37.40 -38.58
N PRO A 589 -44.96 37.92 -39.36
CA PRO A 589 -45.94 38.91 -38.90
C PRO A 589 -46.84 38.43 -37.75
N ARG A 590 -46.98 37.11 -37.56
CA ARG A 590 -47.72 36.51 -36.43
C ARG A 590 -47.05 36.72 -35.07
N PHE A 591 -45.72 36.86 -35.02
CA PHE A 591 -45.02 37.15 -33.76
C PHE A 591 -45.34 38.57 -33.28
N ILE A 592 -45.37 39.53 -34.21
CA ILE A 592 -45.76 40.92 -33.93
C ILE A 592 -47.22 40.99 -33.42
N SER A 593 -48.14 40.18 -33.97
CA SER A 593 -49.53 40.15 -33.47
C SER A 593 -49.69 39.49 -32.10
N TYR A 594 -48.91 38.45 -31.79
CA TYR A 594 -48.91 37.82 -30.46
C TYR A 594 -48.32 38.73 -29.39
N MET A 595 -47.24 39.44 -29.72
CA MET A 595 -46.61 40.41 -28.84
C MET A 595 -47.51 41.62 -28.60
N SER A 596 -48.27 42.08 -29.60
CA SER A 596 -49.25 43.16 -29.39
C SER A 596 -50.39 42.73 -28.46
N GLN A 597 -50.87 41.48 -28.55
CA GLN A 597 -51.88 40.93 -27.63
C GLN A 597 -51.33 40.76 -26.20
N LEU A 598 -50.09 40.30 -26.02
CA LEU A 598 -49.48 40.20 -24.68
C LEU A 598 -49.27 41.57 -24.02
N SER A 599 -49.02 42.63 -24.80
CA SER A 599 -48.83 43.99 -24.28
C SER A 599 -50.09 44.56 -23.60
N LEU A 600 -51.27 43.98 -23.86
CA LEU A 600 -52.53 44.39 -23.24
C LEU A 600 -52.72 43.83 -21.82
N HIS A 601 -52.01 42.77 -21.45
CA HIS A 601 -52.15 42.09 -20.15
C HIS A 601 -51.01 42.37 -19.16
N ILE A 602 -49.94 43.03 -19.60
CA ILE A 602 -48.72 43.24 -18.81
C ILE A 602 -48.40 44.74 -18.77
N SER A 603 -47.91 45.25 -17.63
CA SER A 603 -47.51 46.65 -17.53
C SER A 603 -46.47 47.02 -18.61
N PRO A 604 -46.63 48.16 -19.31
CA PRO A 604 -45.85 48.47 -20.52
C PRO A 604 -44.35 48.54 -20.28
N LYS A 605 -43.90 48.95 -19.08
CA LYS A 605 -42.47 48.97 -18.70
C LYS A 605 -41.86 47.57 -18.55
N LEU A 606 -42.63 46.62 -18.01
CA LEU A 606 -42.14 45.25 -17.78
C LEU A 606 -42.15 44.45 -19.07
N PHE A 607 -43.18 44.66 -19.91
CA PHE A 607 -43.27 44.09 -21.24
C PHE A 607 -42.08 44.53 -22.10
N LEU A 608 -41.79 45.85 -22.18
CA LEU A 608 -40.67 46.37 -22.98
C LEU A 608 -39.31 45.81 -22.54
N LYS A 609 -39.10 45.63 -21.23
CA LYS A 609 -37.88 45.00 -20.70
C LYS A 609 -37.75 43.53 -21.10
N LEU A 610 -38.83 42.75 -21.03
CA LEU A 610 -38.83 41.34 -21.42
C LEU A 610 -38.62 41.16 -22.92
N VAL A 611 -39.27 41.97 -23.74
CA VAL A 611 -39.08 41.96 -25.19
C VAL A 611 -37.64 42.33 -25.56
N ASN A 612 -37.10 43.41 -24.98
CA ASN A 612 -35.70 43.80 -25.23
C ASN A 612 -34.71 42.72 -24.78
N HIS A 613 -34.96 42.05 -23.65
CA HIS A 613 -34.08 40.97 -23.20
C HIS A 613 -34.15 39.75 -24.13
N PHE A 614 -35.35 39.38 -24.59
CA PHE A 614 -35.55 38.29 -25.54
C PHE A 614 -34.93 38.59 -26.91
N ILE A 615 -35.11 39.80 -27.45
CA ILE A 615 -34.49 40.22 -28.72
C ILE A 615 -32.97 40.28 -28.58
N LYS A 616 -32.44 40.79 -27.46
CA LYS A 616 -31.00 40.81 -27.19
C LYS A 616 -30.44 39.39 -27.13
N PHE A 617 -31.09 38.48 -26.41
CA PHE A 617 -30.72 37.07 -26.34
C PHE A 617 -30.76 36.38 -27.72
N ALA A 618 -31.84 36.58 -28.47
CA ALA A 618 -31.97 36.02 -29.82
C ALA A 618 -30.94 36.58 -30.81
N SER A 619 -30.59 37.87 -30.71
CA SER A 619 -29.59 38.51 -31.56
C SER A 619 -28.18 37.97 -31.32
N ILE A 620 -27.85 37.63 -30.07
CA ILE A 620 -26.59 36.99 -29.67
C ILE A 620 -26.57 35.55 -30.20
N TYR A 621 -27.63 34.78 -29.98
CA TYR A 621 -27.73 33.38 -30.40
C TYR A 621 -27.71 33.16 -31.93
N LEU A 622 -28.40 34.04 -32.67
CA LEU A 622 -28.44 34.01 -34.14
C LEU A 622 -27.22 34.66 -34.80
N ASN A 623 -26.31 35.26 -34.03
CA ASN A 623 -25.10 35.93 -34.48
C ASN A 623 -25.37 36.96 -35.61
N TRP A 624 -26.21 37.96 -35.32
CA TRP A 624 -26.76 38.93 -36.29
C TRP A 624 -25.73 39.77 -37.06
N LYS A 625 -24.43 39.73 -36.73
CA LYS A 625 -23.38 40.49 -37.43
C LYS A 625 -23.11 40.03 -38.88
N ASN A 626 -23.46 38.80 -39.27
CA ASN A 626 -23.09 38.23 -40.57
C ASN A 626 -24.22 38.16 -41.63
N LEU A 627 -25.38 38.76 -41.39
CA LEU A 627 -26.52 38.77 -42.32
C LEU A 627 -26.67 40.14 -43.02
N TYR A 628 -25.65 40.58 -43.74
CA TYR A 628 -25.81 41.58 -44.79
C TYR A 628 -25.28 41.03 -46.12
N LEU A 629 -26.10 41.22 -47.16
CA LEU A 629 -25.86 40.98 -48.60
C LEU A 629 -26.26 39.60 -49.16
N SER A 630 -27.53 39.23 -49.02
CA SER A 630 -28.25 38.78 -50.23
C SER A 630 -28.98 39.99 -50.80
N LYS A 631 -28.48 40.50 -51.93
CA LYS A 631 -29.11 41.54 -52.75
C LYS A 631 -30.49 41.07 -53.19
N ASP A 632 -31.50 41.30 -52.37
CA ASP A 632 -32.90 41.45 -52.77
C ASP A 632 -33.64 42.14 -51.62
N CYS A 633 -33.26 43.41 -51.43
CA CYS A 633 -33.99 44.35 -50.61
C CYS A 633 -35.41 44.56 -51.18
N LYS A 634 -36.41 44.33 -50.34
CA LYS A 634 -37.49 45.32 -50.15
C LYS A 634 -37.60 45.65 -48.67
N LYS A 635 -37.15 46.86 -48.31
CA LYS A 635 -37.42 47.50 -47.02
C LYS A 635 -38.94 47.46 -46.75
N PRO A 636 -39.43 46.97 -45.59
CA PRO A 636 -40.69 47.44 -45.05
C PRO A 636 -40.42 48.60 -44.09
N TYR A 637 -41.23 49.64 -44.27
CA TYR A 637 -41.30 50.86 -43.49
C TYR A 637 -41.44 50.59 -41.99
N LEU A 638 -40.61 51.25 -41.17
CA LEU A 638 -40.89 51.57 -39.77
C LEU A 638 -40.34 52.98 -39.50
N GLN A 639 -41.10 53.97 -39.95
CA GLN A 639 -41.16 55.26 -39.25
C GLN A 639 -42.03 55.02 -38.01
N MET A 640 -41.45 55.20 -36.83
CA MET A 640 -42.19 55.48 -35.61
C MET A 640 -41.58 56.73 -34.98
N ASP A 641 -42.02 57.88 -35.49
CA ASP A 641 -42.03 59.12 -34.73
C ASP A 641 -43.11 58.99 -33.64
N GLY A 642 -42.72 59.21 -32.38
CA GLY A 642 -43.62 59.39 -31.24
C GLY A 642 -43.90 58.14 -30.41
N ILE A 643 -43.15 57.99 -29.30
CA ILE A 643 -43.60 57.75 -27.91
C ILE A 643 -42.42 58.05 -26.98
#